data_AF-A0A373CLG6-F1
#
_entry.id   AF-A0A373CLG6-F1
#
_cell.length_a   1.000
_cell.length_b   1.000
_cell.length_c   1.000
_cell.angle_alpha   90.00
_cell.angle_beta   90.00
_cell.angle_gamma   90.00
#
_symmetry.space_group_name_H-M   'P 1'
#
loop_
_entity.id
_entity.type
_entity.pdbx_description
1 polymer ?
#
loop_
_entity_poly.entity_id
_entity_poly.type
_entity_poly.pdbx_seq_one_letter_code
_entity_poly.pdbx_strand_id
1 'polypeptide(L)'
;MSAWYAEDGIHLSHGKSVRYDRSAQVVSWESAAERIGELLESGQFASNVELAEAAGYERSLLATKFWNLYHDLSEDAREAGYLSCLSEIKGNGFPEETHRLTEQLNAPAFRQTLKEEYAAFWTAYQQDRDLLRFHYHRPREIWENLKDLDLPRRTFSSDLSQVPTVQHFITEDEIDTAMTGGSSFAGGKGRIYAFFMANHTDKEKVRFLKDEYGIGGRSHALSGATHSGEEGLHYKKQDCPDVHLNWEKVSKRITSLVQKGRYLTEQEQAQYDKIQAEKDLAEEDAIQAQQPEIEEETPKPTLREQFEQYKPVVTAAISEDVAYRNACGHSDRENAVIEGNAAVRRAVLGSKDMELIRLYSDVPEFRQRLHREVIDETYPKLHELLRPLSQADIDTALCAWNGNIESKHAVVRYMKDHAREKDTAAWLAQEYGGSNSPFVVRAGSPEETQLPWPKVQRRLAQLIQEDRFYTEEEQDRFDNIDPIAIREALEERGIVNGQVADPEKLDNDPFIQQVMSDAEQIAAAETEQTSEVSISDEEYDAVRRPTPQRTSYDPAAPVYAVGDTVYIENDAYQITELREDTVQLLPTGMVYPIYRAERKEQFEQLLRADRRNAYYTEFLPIDPDKADQDLRDVLTHGLMDEADKKQVSTLLQSGRSNSEIAYWLSRAYSGEIETLNLETGDTADYRTTAQGMELEVLDAEEKRLAVLYFRWDEVAPLLRGMYARQLDGFGQERPEPAVESPTFHSETVAVYPGDKNNLPYDVVVERLH
;
A
#
# COMPACT_ATOMS: atom_id res chain seq x y z
N MET A 1 28.27 13.86 -39.60
CA MET A 1 27.06 14.04 -40.41
C MET A 1 26.05 13.03 -39.91
N SER A 2 24.82 13.44 -39.63
CA SER A 2 23.74 12.53 -39.23
C SER A 2 22.82 12.29 -40.43
N ALA A 3 22.17 11.13 -40.45
CA ALA A 3 21.23 10.74 -41.49
C ALA A 3 19.94 10.20 -40.86
N TRP A 4 18.80 10.56 -41.44
CA TRP A 4 17.48 10.00 -41.08
C TRP A 4 16.79 9.49 -42.34
N TYR A 5 16.25 8.27 -42.26
CA TYR A 5 15.58 7.62 -43.40
C TYR A 5 14.07 7.77 -43.24
N ALA A 6 13.43 8.46 -44.19
CA ALA A 6 12.00 8.73 -44.21
C ALA A 6 11.37 8.24 -45.53
N GLU A 7 10.05 8.33 -45.64
CA GLU A 7 9.33 7.90 -46.85
C GLU A 7 9.73 8.69 -48.10
N ASP A 8 10.08 9.97 -47.92
CA ASP A 8 10.47 10.89 -48.99
C ASP A 8 11.97 10.85 -49.35
N GLY A 9 12.80 10.19 -48.54
CA GLY A 9 14.21 10.00 -48.83
C GLY A 9 15.13 9.96 -47.61
N ILE A 10 16.42 10.18 -47.87
CA ILE A 10 17.50 10.26 -46.90
C ILE A 10 17.72 11.73 -46.52
N HIS A 11 17.37 12.10 -45.30
CA HIS A 11 17.62 13.43 -44.76
C HIS A 11 19.04 13.47 -44.18
N LEU A 12 19.80 14.51 -44.47
CA LEU A 12 21.20 14.68 -44.06
C LEU A 12 21.41 16.05 -43.39
N SER A 13 22.05 16.08 -42.21
CA SER A 13 22.41 17.35 -41.56
C SER A 13 23.81 17.34 -40.92
N HIS A 14 24.39 18.53 -40.81
CA HIS A 14 25.57 18.81 -40.02
C HIS A 14 25.20 18.96 -38.53
N GLY A 15 24.97 17.82 -37.87
CA GLY A 15 24.62 17.81 -36.46
C GLY A 15 24.48 16.41 -35.91
N LYS A 16 23.90 16.31 -34.71
CA LYS A 16 23.57 15.03 -34.06
C LYS A 16 22.10 14.61 -34.27
N SER A 17 21.26 15.48 -34.84
CA SER A 17 19.84 15.24 -35.18
C SER A 17 19.58 15.82 -36.56
N VAL A 18 18.66 15.20 -37.28
CA VAL A 18 18.23 15.52 -38.64
C VAL A 18 16.71 15.65 -38.72
N ARG A 19 15.96 14.78 -38.05
CA ARG A 19 14.51 14.58 -38.27
C ARG A 19 13.67 15.86 -38.15
N TYR A 20 14.12 16.81 -37.34
CA TYR A 20 13.44 18.10 -37.11
C TYR A 20 14.29 19.32 -37.47
N ASP A 21 15.41 19.12 -38.14
CA ASP A 21 16.29 20.20 -38.58
C ASP A 21 15.78 20.78 -39.90
N ARG A 22 15.38 22.05 -39.89
CA ARG A 22 14.91 22.76 -41.09
C ARG A 22 15.99 22.95 -42.15
N SER A 23 17.26 22.77 -41.77
CA SER A 23 18.41 22.85 -42.68
C SER A 23 18.85 21.50 -43.24
N ALA A 24 18.14 20.41 -42.89
CA ALA A 24 18.44 19.09 -43.43
C ALA A 24 18.25 19.07 -44.96
N GLN A 25 19.22 18.48 -45.65
CA GLN A 25 19.13 18.20 -47.08
C GLN A 25 18.43 16.87 -47.30
N VAL A 26 17.44 16.81 -48.18
CA VAL A 26 16.73 15.57 -48.50
C VAL A 26 17.23 15.04 -49.83
N VAL A 27 17.78 13.83 -49.79
CA VAL A 27 18.13 13.04 -50.99
C VAL A 27 16.99 12.07 -51.23
N SER A 28 16.23 12.25 -52.32
CA SER A 28 15.14 11.33 -52.68
C SER A 28 15.65 9.88 -52.84
N TRP A 29 14.77 8.90 -52.68
CA TRP A 29 15.12 7.50 -52.90
C TRP A 29 15.56 7.24 -54.34
N GLU A 30 14.98 7.94 -55.31
CA GLU A 30 15.38 7.88 -56.72
C GLU A 30 16.80 8.40 -56.93
N SER A 31 17.12 9.58 -56.37
CA SER A 31 18.48 10.15 -56.45
C SER A 31 19.51 9.28 -55.71
N ALA A 32 19.12 8.70 -54.58
CA ALA A 32 19.98 7.76 -53.86
C ALA A 32 20.24 6.49 -54.68
N ALA A 33 19.21 5.92 -55.30
CA ALA A 33 19.34 4.75 -56.15
C ALA A 33 20.19 5.03 -57.41
N GLU A 34 20.00 6.18 -58.06
CA GLU A 34 20.83 6.62 -59.18
C GLU A 34 22.30 6.74 -58.75
N ARG A 35 22.56 7.39 -57.62
CA ARG A 35 23.92 7.54 -57.08
C ARG A 35 24.56 6.21 -56.70
N ILE A 36 23.81 5.29 -56.10
CA ILE A 36 24.29 3.93 -55.80
C ILE A 36 24.61 3.18 -57.10
N GLY A 37 23.77 3.33 -58.14
CA GLY A 37 24.00 2.78 -59.46
C GLY A 37 25.32 3.26 -60.08
N GLU A 38 25.57 4.57 -60.07
CA GLU A 38 26.84 5.16 -60.54
C GLU A 38 28.04 4.59 -59.76
N LEU A 39 27.92 4.48 -58.44
CA LEU A 39 28.99 3.94 -57.60
C LEU A 39 29.25 2.45 -57.88
N LEU A 40 28.21 1.66 -58.11
CA LEU A 40 28.32 0.25 -58.52
C LEU A 40 28.99 0.12 -59.89
N GLU A 41 28.61 0.95 -60.87
CA GLU A 41 29.22 0.97 -62.20
C GLU A 41 30.69 1.39 -62.17
N SER A 42 31.05 2.33 -61.29
CA SER A 42 32.44 2.74 -61.08
C SER A 42 33.25 1.81 -60.16
N GLY A 43 32.64 0.77 -59.59
CA GLY A 43 33.28 -0.18 -58.67
C GLY A 43 33.63 0.40 -57.31
N GLN A 44 32.96 1.47 -56.86
CA GLN A 44 33.24 2.20 -55.61
C GLN A 44 32.28 1.88 -54.46
N PHE A 45 31.22 1.10 -54.71
CA PHE A 45 30.15 0.86 -53.73
C PHE A 45 30.40 -0.34 -52.81
N ALA A 46 30.84 -1.46 -53.36
CA ALA A 46 31.03 -2.73 -52.64
C ALA A 46 32.31 -3.42 -53.11
N SER A 47 32.93 -4.21 -52.23
CA SER A 47 34.11 -5.01 -52.55
C SER A 47 33.80 -6.14 -53.52
N ASN A 48 34.84 -6.68 -54.17
CA ASN A 48 34.67 -7.82 -55.08
C ASN A 48 34.11 -9.07 -54.39
N VAL A 49 34.42 -9.27 -53.10
CA VAL A 49 33.90 -10.40 -52.30
C VAL A 49 32.40 -10.22 -52.06
N GLU A 50 31.97 -9.04 -51.61
CA GLU A 50 30.55 -8.75 -51.36
C GLU A 50 29.71 -8.89 -52.64
N LEU A 51 30.22 -8.41 -53.78
CA LEU A 51 29.54 -8.56 -55.07
C LEU A 51 29.41 -10.03 -55.50
N ALA A 52 30.43 -10.85 -55.26
CA ALA A 52 30.40 -12.28 -55.60
C ALA A 52 29.46 -13.08 -54.68
N GLU A 53 29.41 -12.74 -53.39
CA GLU A 53 28.62 -13.46 -52.39
C GLU A 53 27.16 -12.99 -52.33
N ALA A 54 26.83 -11.78 -52.81
CA ALA A 54 25.50 -11.17 -52.71
C ALA A 54 24.36 -12.10 -53.14
N ALA A 55 24.51 -12.81 -54.26
CA ALA A 55 23.47 -13.72 -54.76
C ALA A 55 23.28 -14.97 -53.88
N GLY A 56 24.34 -15.46 -53.22
CA GLY A 56 24.25 -16.54 -52.24
C GLY A 56 23.65 -16.06 -50.93
N TYR A 57 24.05 -14.88 -50.48
CA TYR A 57 23.58 -14.25 -49.25
C TYR A 57 22.09 -13.90 -49.29
N GLU A 58 21.58 -13.35 -50.39
CA GLU A 58 20.15 -13.09 -50.57
C GLU A 58 19.31 -14.36 -50.44
N ARG A 59 19.77 -15.47 -51.05
CA ARG A 59 19.12 -16.77 -50.93
C ARG A 59 19.20 -17.32 -49.51
N SER A 60 20.29 -17.12 -48.78
CA SER A 60 20.42 -17.62 -47.42
C SER A 60 19.53 -16.87 -46.42
N LEU A 61 19.40 -15.54 -46.58
CA LEU A 61 18.42 -14.75 -45.83
C LEU A 61 17.00 -15.24 -46.07
N LEU A 62 16.64 -15.50 -47.33
CA LEU A 62 15.31 -15.98 -47.68
C LEU A 62 15.06 -17.41 -47.18
N ALA A 63 16.07 -18.29 -47.29
CA ALA A 63 16.02 -19.64 -46.74
C ALA A 63 15.74 -19.64 -45.24
N THR A 64 16.40 -18.76 -44.49
CA THR A 64 16.21 -18.64 -43.04
C THR A 64 14.78 -18.20 -42.70
N LYS A 65 14.23 -17.23 -43.44
CA LYS A 65 12.83 -16.79 -43.28
C LYS A 65 11.83 -17.91 -43.56
N PHE A 66 12.02 -18.67 -44.65
CA PHE A 66 11.16 -19.81 -44.98
C PHE A 66 11.25 -20.94 -43.96
N TRP A 67 12.47 -21.27 -43.51
CA TRP A 67 12.68 -22.30 -42.51
C TRP A 67 11.99 -21.95 -41.19
N ASN A 68 12.14 -20.71 -40.69
CA ASN A 68 11.47 -20.27 -39.48
C ASN A 68 9.94 -20.30 -39.63
N LEU A 69 9.40 -19.76 -40.74
CA LEU A 69 7.97 -19.75 -41.01
C LEU A 69 7.38 -21.16 -41.06
N TYR A 70 8.08 -22.09 -41.73
CA TYR A 70 7.65 -23.48 -41.86
C TYR A 70 7.63 -24.22 -40.51
N HIS A 71 8.63 -23.97 -39.65
CA HIS A 71 8.69 -24.58 -38.33
C HIS A 71 7.64 -24.04 -37.37
N ASP A 72 7.14 -22.83 -37.61
CA ASP A 72 6.09 -22.18 -36.82
C ASP A 72 4.67 -22.44 -37.35
N LEU A 73 4.49 -23.30 -38.37
CA LEU A 73 3.16 -23.75 -38.79
C LEU A 73 2.41 -24.47 -37.65
N SER A 74 1.10 -24.24 -37.56
CA SER A 74 0.23 -25.00 -36.65
C SER A 74 0.15 -26.48 -37.08
N GLU A 75 -0.30 -27.37 -36.19
CA GLU A 75 -0.49 -28.78 -36.55
C GLU A 75 -1.53 -28.91 -37.68
N ASP A 76 -2.64 -28.15 -37.63
CA ASP A 76 -3.66 -28.12 -38.67
C ASP A 76 -3.08 -27.70 -40.03
N ALA A 77 -2.20 -26.69 -40.05
CA ALA A 77 -1.54 -26.25 -41.27
C ALA A 77 -0.58 -27.31 -41.85
N ARG A 78 0.09 -28.08 -40.97
CA ARG A 78 0.94 -29.20 -41.39
C ARG A 78 0.13 -30.37 -41.91
N GLU A 79 -0.98 -30.72 -41.26
CA GLU A 79 -1.90 -31.78 -41.71
C GLU A 79 -2.55 -31.41 -43.05
N ALA A 80 -2.87 -30.14 -43.27
CA ALA A 80 -3.37 -29.62 -44.54
C ALA A 80 -2.30 -29.60 -45.66
N GLY A 81 -1.04 -29.89 -45.34
CA GLY A 81 0.05 -30.01 -46.32
C GLY A 81 0.58 -28.68 -46.86
N TYR A 82 0.41 -27.57 -46.13
CA TYR A 82 0.97 -26.29 -46.57
C TYR A 82 2.50 -26.34 -46.61
N LEU A 83 3.07 -25.80 -47.69
CA LEU A 83 4.52 -25.73 -47.91
C LEU A 83 5.20 -27.11 -47.89
N SER A 84 4.54 -28.14 -48.43
CA SER A 84 5.04 -29.51 -48.49
C SER A 84 6.42 -29.66 -49.13
N CYS A 85 6.80 -28.81 -50.10
CA CYS A 85 8.12 -28.83 -50.71
C CYS A 85 9.25 -28.54 -49.71
N LEU A 86 8.95 -27.86 -48.60
CA LEU A 86 9.91 -27.61 -47.51
C LEU A 86 10.08 -28.85 -46.60
N SER A 87 9.12 -29.76 -46.56
CA SER A 87 9.19 -30.99 -45.76
C SER A 87 10.27 -31.97 -46.24
N GLU A 88 10.70 -31.85 -47.50
CA GLU A 88 11.74 -32.66 -48.11
C GLU A 88 13.15 -32.28 -47.60
N ILE A 89 13.28 -31.13 -46.95
CA ILE A 89 14.53 -30.61 -46.39
C ILE A 89 14.74 -31.21 -44.99
N LYS A 90 15.01 -32.52 -44.93
CA LYS A 90 15.23 -33.26 -43.68
C LYS A 90 16.71 -33.33 -43.30
N GLY A 91 17.10 -32.92 -42.10
CA GLY A 91 18.50 -32.95 -41.65
C GLY A 91 18.72 -32.83 -40.14
N ASN A 92 19.84 -32.24 -39.74
CA ASN A 92 20.23 -32.02 -38.34
C ASN A 92 19.62 -30.72 -37.75
N GLY A 93 18.57 -30.16 -38.36
CA GLY A 93 18.03 -28.85 -37.98
C GLY A 93 18.88 -27.67 -38.46
N PHE A 94 18.79 -26.55 -37.74
CA PHE A 94 19.57 -25.33 -38.01
C PHE A 94 21.04 -25.51 -37.57
N PRO A 95 22.05 -25.03 -38.34
CA PRO A 95 21.96 -24.27 -39.59
C PRO A 95 21.97 -25.12 -40.89
N GLU A 96 22.13 -26.44 -40.80
CA GLU A 96 22.32 -27.31 -41.98
C GLU A 96 21.11 -27.31 -42.93
N GLU A 97 19.89 -27.31 -42.41
CA GLU A 97 18.67 -27.26 -43.22
C GLU A 97 18.52 -25.94 -43.97
N THR A 98 18.87 -24.81 -43.34
CA THR A 98 18.88 -23.50 -44.00
C THR A 98 19.92 -23.41 -45.11
N HIS A 99 21.10 -24.02 -44.94
CA HIS A 99 22.09 -24.13 -46.01
C HIS A 99 21.59 -24.95 -47.20
N ARG A 100 20.91 -26.08 -46.96
CA ARG A 100 20.33 -26.89 -48.05
C ARG A 100 19.20 -26.15 -48.77
N LEU A 101 18.34 -25.46 -48.05
CA LEU A 101 17.29 -24.63 -48.64
C LEU A 101 17.88 -23.49 -49.48
N THR A 102 18.99 -22.89 -49.05
CA THR A 102 19.74 -21.88 -49.83
C THR A 102 20.17 -22.42 -51.19
N GLU A 103 20.69 -23.66 -51.21
CA GLU A 103 21.08 -24.35 -52.45
C GLU A 103 19.87 -24.69 -53.32
N GLN A 104 18.77 -25.17 -52.74
CA GLN A 104 17.55 -25.48 -53.49
C GLN A 104 16.91 -24.23 -54.11
N LEU A 105 16.94 -23.09 -53.42
CA LEU A 105 16.48 -21.80 -53.96
C LEU A 105 17.26 -21.35 -55.21
N ASN A 106 18.43 -21.94 -55.50
CA ASN A 106 19.13 -21.73 -56.77
C ASN A 106 18.35 -22.29 -57.98
N ALA A 107 17.59 -23.38 -57.78
CA ALA A 107 16.90 -24.09 -58.84
C ALA A 107 15.57 -23.39 -59.21
N PRO A 108 15.38 -22.92 -60.46
CA PRO A 108 14.14 -22.25 -60.86
C PRO A 108 12.89 -23.13 -60.71
N ALA A 109 13.02 -24.44 -60.95
CA ALA A 109 11.92 -25.39 -60.79
C ALA A 109 11.43 -25.46 -59.33
N PHE A 110 12.35 -25.51 -58.37
CA PHE A 110 12.00 -25.50 -56.95
C PHE A 110 11.34 -24.18 -56.54
N ARG A 111 11.89 -23.04 -57.00
CA ARG A 111 11.28 -21.72 -56.74
C ARG A 111 9.85 -21.65 -57.27
N GLN A 112 9.58 -22.23 -58.44
CA GLN A 112 8.23 -22.25 -59.00
C GLN A 112 7.27 -23.05 -58.13
N THR A 113 7.65 -24.27 -57.71
CA THR A 113 6.86 -25.08 -56.77
C THR A 113 6.61 -24.34 -55.45
N LEU A 114 7.67 -23.78 -54.87
CA LEU A 114 7.56 -23.02 -53.62
C LEU A 114 6.64 -21.81 -53.77
N LYS A 115 6.65 -21.13 -54.93
CA LYS A 115 5.74 -20.00 -55.18
C LYS A 115 4.28 -20.42 -55.21
N GLU A 116 3.98 -21.55 -55.84
CA GLU A 116 2.62 -22.08 -55.94
C GLU A 116 2.09 -22.49 -54.55
N GLU A 117 2.88 -23.23 -53.79
CA GLU A 117 2.52 -23.61 -52.42
C GLU A 117 2.42 -22.40 -51.49
N TYR A 118 3.33 -21.43 -51.62
CA TYR A 118 3.30 -20.22 -50.81
C TYR A 118 2.10 -19.33 -51.14
N ALA A 119 1.69 -19.23 -52.40
CA ALA A 119 0.48 -18.50 -52.77
C ALA A 119 -0.78 -19.12 -52.15
N ALA A 120 -0.85 -20.46 -52.11
CA ALA A 120 -1.94 -21.18 -51.45
C ALA A 120 -1.94 -20.93 -49.93
N PHE A 121 -0.77 -21.04 -49.28
CA PHE A 121 -0.59 -20.72 -47.86
C PHE A 121 -0.97 -19.26 -47.56
N TRP A 122 -0.46 -18.31 -48.33
CA TRP A 122 -0.69 -16.87 -48.12
C TRP A 122 -2.17 -16.52 -48.24
N THR A 123 -2.89 -17.14 -49.19
CA THR A 123 -4.34 -16.95 -49.34
C THR A 123 -5.10 -17.49 -48.14
N ALA A 124 -4.73 -18.67 -47.64
CA ALA A 124 -5.34 -19.27 -46.46
C ALA A 124 -5.04 -18.45 -45.18
N TYR A 125 -3.80 -18.00 -45.02
CA TYR A 125 -3.36 -17.23 -43.87
C TYR A 125 -4.03 -15.85 -43.75
N GLN A 126 -4.48 -15.27 -44.86
CA GLN A 126 -5.29 -14.05 -44.85
C GLN A 126 -6.69 -14.27 -44.28
N GLN A 127 -7.22 -15.49 -44.36
CA GLN A 127 -8.55 -15.86 -43.87
C GLN A 127 -8.48 -16.44 -42.46
N ASP A 128 -7.44 -17.24 -42.19
CA ASP A 128 -7.20 -17.89 -40.93
C ASP A 128 -5.77 -17.58 -40.43
N ARG A 129 -5.69 -16.78 -39.37
CA ARG A 129 -4.41 -16.40 -38.77
C ARG A 129 -3.79 -17.54 -37.96
N ASP A 130 -4.58 -18.52 -37.51
CA ASP A 130 -4.14 -19.60 -36.61
C ASP A 130 -3.29 -20.67 -37.32
N LEU A 131 -3.11 -20.55 -38.64
CA LEU A 131 -2.18 -21.37 -39.43
C LEU A 131 -0.71 -21.19 -39.01
N LEU A 132 -0.37 -20.09 -38.33
CA LEU A 132 0.95 -19.87 -37.73
C LEU A 132 0.84 -19.72 -36.21
N ARG A 133 1.72 -20.41 -35.48
CA ARG A 133 1.85 -20.30 -34.01
C ARG A 133 2.31 -18.91 -33.58
N PHE A 134 3.10 -18.23 -34.42
CA PHE A 134 3.63 -16.89 -34.17
C PHE A 134 3.50 -15.99 -35.41
N HIS A 135 3.11 -14.72 -35.23
CA HIS A 135 2.74 -13.82 -36.33
C HIS A 135 3.80 -12.78 -36.73
N TYR A 136 5.07 -12.95 -36.35
CA TYR A 136 6.15 -11.99 -36.64
C TYR A 136 6.77 -12.13 -38.04
N HIS A 137 6.41 -13.17 -38.80
CA HIS A 137 7.09 -13.63 -40.04
C HIS A 137 6.93 -12.77 -41.32
N ARG A 138 6.44 -11.53 -41.25
CA ARG A 138 6.25 -10.61 -42.40
C ARG A 138 6.00 -11.29 -43.77
N PRO A 139 4.92 -12.07 -43.95
CA PRO A 139 4.86 -13.04 -45.05
C PRO A 139 4.71 -12.37 -46.44
N ARG A 140 4.18 -11.14 -46.50
CA ARG A 140 4.21 -10.32 -47.72
C ARG A 140 5.64 -10.03 -48.19
N GLU A 141 6.57 -9.74 -47.28
CA GLU A 141 7.97 -9.47 -47.60
C GLU A 141 8.65 -10.74 -48.14
N ILE A 142 8.38 -11.90 -47.53
CA ILE A 142 8.88 -13.20 -48.00
C ILE A 142 8.38 -13.48 -49.43
N TRP A 143 7.12 -13.19 -49.72
CA TRP A 143 6.53 -13.37 -51.06
C TRP A 143 7.19 -12.49 -52.12
N GLU A 144 7.39 -11.20 -51.84
CA GLU A 144 8.07 -10.29 -52.77
C GLU A 144 9.53 -10.72 -52.99
N ASN A 145 10.27 -11.03 -51.93
CA ASN A 145 11.67 -11.48 -52.05
C ASN A 145 11.80 -12.79 -52.85
N LEU A 146 10.83 -13.72 -52.71
CA LEU A 146 10.82 -14.95 -53.51
C LEU A 146 10.56 -14.65 -55.00
N LYS A 147 9.77 -13.62 -55.31
CA LYS A 147 9.57 -13.16 -56.70
C LYS A 147 10.82 -12.48 -57.24
N ASP A 148 11.50 -11.68 -56.44
CA ASP A 148 12.70 -10.94 -56.82
C ASP A 148 13.87 -11.85 -57.23
N LEU A 149 13.93 -13.08 -56.70
CA LEU A 149 14.93 -14.08 -57.12
C LEU A 149 14.88 -14.45 -58.62
N ASP A 150 13.77 -14.20 -59.31
CA ASP A 150 13.64 -14.44 -60.76
C ASP A 150 13.97 -13.20 -61.62
N LEU A 151 14.25 -12.06 -61.00
CA LEU A 151 14.66 -10.87 -61.74
C LEU A 151 16.03 -11.08 -62.41
N PRO A 152 16.23 -10.54 -63.62
CA PRO A 152 17.52 -10.64 -64.31
C PRO A 152 18.60 -9.89 -63.51
N ARG A 153 19.65 -10.61 -63.09
CA ARG A 153 20.76 -10.03 -62.32
C ARG A 153 21.69 -9.23 -63.22
N ARG A 154 22.05 -8.02 -62.78
CA ARG A 154 23.16 -7.23 -63.33
C ARG A 154 24.44 -7.58 -62.59
N THR A 155 25.53 -7.78 -63.33
CA THR A 155 26.85 -8.06 -62.77
C THR A 155 27.66 -6.78 -62.70
N PHE A 156 28.31 -6.54 -61.56
CA PHE A 156 29.22 -5.42 -61.34
C PHE A 156 30.62 -5.93 -61.02
N SER A 157 31.63 -5.09 -61.19
CA SER A 157 33.04 -5.39 -60.88
C SER A 157 33.60 -4.29 -59.99
N SER A 158 34.47 -4.66 -59.05
CA SER A 158 35.15 -3.71 -58.17
C SER A 158 36.59 -4.15 -57.92
N ASP A 159 37.50 -3.18 -57.85
CA ASP A 159 38.89 -3.39 -57.41
C ASP A 159 39.06 -3.12 -55.90
N LEU A 160 37.98 -2.78 -55.19
CA LEU A 160 38.02 -2.56 -53.74
C LEU A 160 38.22 -3.89 -53.01
N SER A 161 39.27 -3.95 -52.19
CA SER A 161 39.49 -5.04 -51.24
C SER A 161 38.60 -4.91 -50.00
N GLN A 162 38.31 -3.67 -49.58
CA GLN A 162 37.41 -3.33 -48.48
C GLN A 162 36.73 -1.99 -48.78
N VAL A 163 35.47 -1.85 -48.35
CA VAL A 163 34.74 -0.58 -48.44
C VAL A 163 35.29 0.39 -47.37
N PRO A 164 35.48 1.70 -47.67
CA PRO A 164 35.91 2.67 -46.68
C PRO A 164 34.99 2.69 -45.46
N THR A 165 35.57 2.55 -44.27
CA THR A 165 34.82 2.61 -43.00
C THR A 165 34.52 4.06 -42.64
N VAL A 166 33.24 4.37 -42.46
CA VAL A 166 32.78 5.65 -41.94
C VAL A 166 32.67 5.54 -40.41
N GLN A 167 33.06 6.58 -39.67
CA GLN A 167 32.82 6.62 -38.23
C GLN A 167 31.32 6.74 -37.96
N HIS A 168 30.75 5.75 -37.28
CA HIS A 168 29.36 5.75 -36.87
C HIS A 168 29.21 6.34 -35.45
N PHE A 169 28.07 6.96 -35.19
CA PHE A 169 27.66 7.36 -33.85
C PHE A 169 26.15 7.21 -33.71
N ILE A 170 25.66 7.14 -32.48
CA ILE A 170 24.22 7.13 -32.17
C ILE A 170 23.70 8.56 -32.23
N THR A 171 22.78 8.81 -33.16
CA THR A 171 22.16 10.13 -33.34
C THR A 171 21.15 10.42 -32.22
N GLU A 172 20.89 11.71 -31.98
CA GLU A 172 19.86 12.16 -31.05
C GLU A 172 18.46 11.71 -31.51
N ASP A 173 18.24 11.57 -32.82
CA ASP A 173 16.97 11.06 -33.36
C ASP A 173 16.77 9.58 -33.03
N GLU A 174 17.84 8.77 -33.07
CA GLU A 174 17.80 7.37 -32.65
C GLU A 174 17.55 7.25 -31.15
N ILE A 175 18.17 8.11 -30.35
CA ILE A 175 17.95 8.16 -28.90
C ILE A 175 16.50 8.57 -28.59
N ASP A 176 15.99 9.62 -29.24
CA ASP A 176 14.61 10.07 -29.06
C ASP A 176 13.63 8.97 -29.45
N THR A 177 13.83 8.34 -30.62
CA THR A 177 12.99 7.25 -31.11
C THR A 177 12.97 6.09 -30.12
N ALA A 178 14.13 5.70 -29.60
CA ALA A 178 14.24 4.66 -28.57
C ALA A 178 13.51 5.03 -27.27
N MET A 179 13.64 6.28 -26.79
CA MET A 179 12.95 6.75 -25.57
C MET A 179 11.43 6.80 -25.73
N THR A 180 10.94 7.18 -26.91
CA THR A 180 9.51 7.18 -27.21
C THR A 180 8.90 5.79 -27.30
N GLY A 181 9.72 4.72 -27.27
CA GLY A 181 9.23 3.34 -27.16
C GLY A 181 8.55 3.02 -25.81
N GLY A 182 8.76 3.85 -24.79
CA GLY A 182 8.27 3.61 -23.43
C GLY A 182 9.17 2.66 -22.64
N SER A 183 8.66 2.15 -21.51
CA SER A 183 9.30 1.10 -20.72
C SER A 183 8.99 -0.29 -21.30
N SER A 184 9.67 -1.33 -20.82
CA SER A 184 9.41 -2.73 -21.21
C SER A 184 8.07 -3.28 -20.72
N PHE A 185 7.34 -2.51 -19.90
CA PHE A 185 6.03 -2.89 -19.39
C PHE A 185 4.92 -2.58 -20.38
N ALA A 186 3.92 -3.46 -20.47
CA ALA A 186 2.72 -3.22 -21.27
C ALA A 186 2.04 -1.90 -20.86
N GLY A 187 1.74 -1.04 -21.83
CA GLY A 187 1.18 0.30 -21.61
C GLY A 187 2.15 1.33 -21.00
N GLY A 188 3.43 1.01 -20.83
CA GLY A 188 4.42 1.88 -20.19
C GLY A 188 4.60 3.23 -20.88
N LYS A 189 4.58 3.26 -22.22
CA LYS A 189 4.59 4.50 -23.01
C LYS A 189 3.43 5.44 -22.63
N GLY A 190 2.22 4.90 -22.47
CA GLY A 190 1.04 5.68 -22.09
C GLY A 190 1.12 6.21 -20.66
N ARG A 191 1.63 5.41 -19.71
CA ARG A 191 1.86 5.85 -18.32
C ARG A 191 2.88 6.95 -18.22
N ILE A 192 4.03 6.80 -18.89
CA ILE A 192 5.08 7.84 -18.94
C ILE A 192 4.49 9.13 -19.52
N TYR A 193 3.74 9.05 -20.63
CA TYR A 193 3.12 10.24 -21.21
C TYR A 193 2.13 10.92 -20.25
N ALA A 194 1.21 10.15 -19.66
CA ALA A 194 0.21 10.67 -18.72
C ALA A 194 0.86 11.32 -17.48
N PHE A 195 1.89 10.67 -16.92
CA PHE A 195 2.63 11.19 -15.77
C PHE A 195 3.39 12.48 -16.13
N PHE A 196 4.00 12.56 -17.32
CA PHE A 196 4.74 13.77 -17.71
C PHE A 196 3.84 14.92 -18.18
N MET A 197 2.58 14.65 -18.53
CA MET A 197 1.55 15.65 -18.80
C MET A 197 0.97 16.26 -17.52
N ALA A 198 0.94 15.50 -16.42
CA ALA A 198 0.51 15.99 -15.12
C ALA A 198 1.57 16.88 -14.44
N ASN A 199 1.13 17.69 -13.46
CA ASN A 199 2.00 18.60 -12.72
C ASN A 199 2.83 17.84 -11.67
N HIS A 200 4.05 17.45 -12.05
CA HIS A 200 5.03 16.80 -11.17
C HIS A 200 6.38 17.53 -11.18
N THR A 201 7.09 17.46 -10.05
CA THR A 201 8.45 17.99 -9.88
C THR A 201 9.49 17.14 -10.64
N ASP A 202 10.64 17.73 -10.95
CA ASP A 202 11.75 17.00 -11.62
C ASP A 202 12.21 15.78 -10.81
N LYS A 203 12.17 15.86 -9.47
CA LYS A 203 12.51 14.74 -8.58
C LYS A 203 11.50 13.60 -8.69
N GLU A 204 10.20 13.91 -8.70
CA GLU A 204 9.14 12.91 -8.87
C GLU A 204 9.22 12.25 -10.24
N LYS A 205 9.48 13.02 -11.31
CA LYS A 205 9.68 12.50 -12.66
C LYS A 205 10.88 11.55 -12.76
N VAL A 206 12.00 11.89 -12.12
CA VAL A 206 13.19 11.02 -12.06
C VAL A 206 12.90 9.75 -11.28
N ARG A 207 12.23 9.85 -10.12
CA ARG A 207 11.85 8.70 -9.30
C ARG A 207 10.89 7.78 -10.06
N PHE A 208 9.84 8.35 -10.65
CA PHE A 208 8.90 7.61 -11.50
C PHE A 208 9.61 6.85 -12.62
N LEU A 209 10.57 7.48 -13.33
CA LEU A 209 11.31 6.79 -14.38
C LEU A 209 12.20 5.66 -13.85
N LYS A 210 12.81 5.80 -12.66
CA LYS A 210 13.57 4.71 -12.04
C LYS A 210 12.67 3.51 -11.72
N ASP A 211 11.47 3.79 -11.23
CA ASP A 211 10.50 2.75 -10.86
C ASP A 211 9.91 2.09 -12.12
N GLU A 212 9.54 2.89 -13.12
CA GLU A 212 8.90 2.49 -14.38
C GLU A 212 9.84 1.73 -15.33
N TYR A 213 11.16 1.97 -15.27
CA TYR A 213 12.15 1.21 -16.06
C TYR A 213 12.80 0.06 -15.28
N GLY A 214 12.52 -0.06 -13.99
CA GLY A 214 12.98 -1.15 -13.11
C GLY A 214 14.49 -1.16 -12.81
N ILE A 215 14.84 -1.84 -11.72
CA ILE A 215 16.21 -2.24 -11.39
C ILE A 215 16.35 -3.68 -11.89
N GLY A 216 16.87 -3.87 -13.10
CA GLY A 216 17.32 -5.16 -13.63
C GLY A 216 16.47 -5.78 -14.76
N GLY A 217 17.09 -5.96 -15.93
CA GLY A 217 16.81 -7.12 -16.80
C GLY A 217 16.07 -6.90 -18.13
N ARG A 218 16.85 -6.55 -19.17
CA ARG A 218 16.71 -6.90 -20.62
C ARG A 218 15.33 -6.77 -21.28
N SER A 219 15.08 -5.67 -22.02
CA SER A 219 14.43 -5.73 -23.35
C SER A 219 14.77 -4.51 -24.23
N HIS A 220 14.68 -4.72 -25.54
CA HIS A 220 15.25 -3.93 -26.63
C HIS A 220 14.50 -2.63 -26.97
N ALA A 221 15.24 -1.53 -27.19
CA ALA A 221 14.73 -0.33 -27.85
C ALA A 221 15.35 -0.08 -29.25
N LEU A 222 16.47 -0.74 -29.58
CA LEU A 222 17.13 -0.69 -30.89
C LEU A 222 17.60 -2.10 -31.30
N SER A 223 17.66 -2.36 -32.60
CA SER A 223 18.27 -3.59 -33.14
C SER A 223 19.76 -3.62 -32.76
N GLY A 224 20.12 -4.40 -31.74
CA GLY A 224 21.52 -4.68 -31.38
C GLY A 224 22.08 -4.18 -30.03
N ALA A 225 21.29 -3.69 -29.05
CA ALA A 225 21.86 -3.37 -27.73
C ALA A 225 20.90 -3.45 -26.52
N THR A 226 21.40 -4.05 -25.43
CA THR A 226 20.89 -4.03 -24.05
C THR A 226 21.80 -3.09 -23.22
N HIS A 227 21.36 -2.26 -22.27
CA HIS A 227 20.90 -2.57 -20.90
C HIS A 227 20.31 -1.28 -20.24
N SER A 228 19.28 -1.39 -19.39
CA SER A 228 18.95 -0.38 -18.37
C SER A 228 19.57 -0.81 -17.02
N GLY A 229 20.10 0.15 -16.26
CA GLY A 229 20.70 -0.09 -14.94
C GLY A 229 20.31 1.01 -13.95
N GLU A 230 20.72 0.87 -12.69
CA GLU A 230 20.41 1.84 -11.61
C GLU A 230 20.83 3.28 -11.97
N GLU A 231 21.85 3.43 -12.81
CA GLU A 231 22.42 4.72 -13.19
C GLU A 231 21.74 5.41 -14.39
N GLY A 232 20.91 4.70 -15.18
CA GLY A 232 20.20 5.29 -16.34
C GLY A 232 20.04 4.38 -17.56
N LEU A 233 19.90 5.00 -18.74
CA LEU A 233 19.74 4.33 -20.03
C LEU A 233 21.09 4.22 -20.76
N HIS A 234 21.40 3.02 -21.26
CA HIS A 234 22.61 2.76 -22.05
C HIS A 234 22.24 2.30 -23.46
N TYR A 235 22.70 3.05 -24.46
CA TYR A 235 22.55 2.70 -25.87
C TYR A 235 23.87 2.24 -26.44
N LYS A 236 23.85 1.07 -27.09
CA LYS A 236 24.96 0.58 -27.90
C LYS A 236 24.49 0.37 -29.34
N LYS A 237 25.41 0.46 -30.27
CA LYS A 237 25.18 0.16 -31.69
C LYS A 237 26.49 -0.35 -32.26
N GLN A 238 26.42 -1.33 -33.15
CA GLN A 238 27.62 -1.90 -33.77
C GLN A 238 28.44 -0.79 -34.42
N ASP A 239 29.76 -0.83 -34.18
CA ASP A 239 30.73 0.15 -34.69
C ASP A 239 30.48 1.62 -34.28
N CYS A 240 29.71 1.86 -33.21
CA CYS A 240 29.49 3.16 -32.58
C CYS A 240 30.02 3.20 -31.13
N PRO A 241 30.47 4.37 -30.62
CA PRO A 241 30.67 4.57 -29.19
C PRO A 241 29.37 4.42 -28.39
N ASP A 242 29.46 3.84 -27.19
CA ASP A 242 28.35 3.71 -26.24
C ASP A 242 27.86 5.08 -25.76
N VAL A 243 26.54 5.22 -25.59
CA VAL A 243 25.91 6.43 -25.03
C VAL A 243 25.23 6.08 -23.71
N HIS A 244 25.62 6.77 -22.64
CA HIS A 244 25.00 6.64 -21.32
C HIS A 244 24.27 7.94 -20.93
N LEU A 245 23.00 7.81 -20.55
CA LEU A 245 22.15 8.91 -20.10
C LEU A 245 21.63 8.63 -18.69
N ASN A 246 22.02 9.48 -17.74
CA ASN A 246 21.48 9.43 -16.39
C ASN A 246 20.00 9.83 -16.36
N TRP A 247 19.30 9.43 -15.28
CA TRP A 247 17.85 9.66 -15.15
C TRP A 247 17.43 11.13 -15.22
N GLU A 248 18.27 12.07 -14.78
CA GLU A 248 17.99 13.50 -14.91
C GLU A 248 17.96 13.95 -16.37
N LYS A 249 18.92 13.49 -17.19
CA LYS A 249 18.96 13.78 -18.63
C LYS A 249 17.79 13.11 -19.33
N VAL A 250 17.44 11.89 -18.95
CA VAL A 250 16.27 11.17 -19.49
C VAL A 250 14.99 11.93 -19.17
N SER A 251 14.77 12.33 -17.91
CA SER A 251 13.60 13.10 -17.47
C SER A 251 13.45 14.43 -18.23
N LYS A 252 14.54 15.21 -18.35
CA LYS A 252 14.53 16.48 -19.10
C LYS A 252 14.20 16.28 -20.57
N ARG A 253 14.71 15.19 -21.16
CA ARG A 253 14.51 14.86 -22.56
C ARG A 253 13.08 14.40 -22.85
N ILE A 254 12.53 13.52 -22.03
CA ILE A 254 11.11 13.12 -22.11
C ILE A 254 10.20 14.32 -21.92
N THR A 255 10.47 15.18 -20.93
CA THR A 255 9.73 16.43 -20.72
C THR A 255 9.73 17.31 -21.98
N SER A 256 10.89 17.49 -22.61
CA SER A 256 11.06 18.24 -23.86
C SER A 256 10.29 17.59 -25.03
N LEU A 257 10.29 16.26 -25.14
CA LEU A 257 9.55 15.53 -26.17
C LEU A 257 8.04 15.66 -25.98
N VAL A 258 7.53 15.54 -24.75
CA VAL A 258 6.11 15.71 -24.41
C VAL A 258 5.66 17.14 -24.70
N GLN A 259 6.39 18.14 -24.21
CA GLN A 259 6.08 19.57 -24.45
C GLN A 259 6.05 19.95 -25.93
N LYS A 260 6.90 19.30 -26.75
CA LYS A 260 6.96 19.54 -28.21
C LYS A 260 5.93 18.71 -28.99
N GLY A 261 5.13 17.86 -28.33
CA GLY A 261 4.19 16.96 -28.99
C GLY A 261 4.89 15.87 -29.83
N ARG A 262 6.08 15.43 -29.41
CA ARG A 262 6.93 14.46 -30.14
C ARG A 262 7.11 13.12 -29.43
N TYR A 263 6.44 12.93 -28.29
CA TYR A 263 6.55 11.70 -27.51
C TYR A 263 5.62 10.59 -28.03
N LEU A 264 4.38 10.95 -28.40
CA LEU A 264 3.42 10.07 -29.07
C LEU A 264 3.41 10.38 -30.57
N THR A 265 3.24 9.34 -31.39
CA THR A 265 2.91 9.53 -32.82
C THR A 265 1.49 10.06 -32.97
N GLU A 266 1.15 10.63 -34.14
CA GLU A 266 -0.21 11.13 -34.40
C GLU A 266 -1.29 10.05 -34.21
N GLN A 267 -0.99 8.81 -34.60
CA GLN A 267 -1.90 7.69 -34.40
C GLN A 267 -2.06 7.32 -32.91
N GLU A 268 -0.96 7.28 -32.16
CA GLU A 268 -1.00 7.00 -30.72
C GLU A 268 -1.64 8.13 -29.92
N GLN A 269 -1.42 9.38 -30.33
CA GLN A 269 -2.08 10.54 -29.75
C GLN A 269 -3.60 10.48 -30.02
N ALA A 270 -4.02 10.20 -31.25
CA ALA A 270 -5.43 10.03 -31.58
C ALA A 270 -6.05 8.84 -30.82
N GLN A 271 -5.31 7.75 -30.61
CA GLN A 271 -5.76 6.64 -29.77
C GLN A 271 -5.88 7.05 -28.30
N TYR A 272 -4.91 7.79 -27.76
CA TYR A 272 -4.95 8.31 -26.40
C TYR A 272 -6.13 9.27 -26.20
N ASP A 273 -6.30 10.23 -27.11
CA ASP A 273 -7.41 11.19 -27.10
C ASP A 273 -8.76 10.49 -27.27
N LYS A 274 -8.82 9.44 -28.10
CA LYS A 274 -10.02 8.60 -28.25
C LYS A 274 -10.32 7.84 -26.96
N ILE A 275 -9.33 7.22 -26.31
CA ILE A 275 -9.51 6.54 -25.03
C ILE A 275 -9.97 7.53 -23.97
N GLN A 276 -9.42 8.75 -23.95
CA GLN A 276 -9.83 9.77 -23.01
C GLN A 276 -11.25 10.27 -23.31
N ALA A 277 -11.58 10.54 -24.57
CA ALA A 277 -12.93 10.91 -24.96
C ALA A 277 -13.95 9.79 -24.72
N GLU A 278 -13.57 8.51 -24.88
CA GLU A 278 -14.42 7.36 -24.54
C GLU A 278 -14.59 7.23 -23.03
N LYS A 279 -13.57 7.56 -22.22
CA LYS A 279 -13.70 7.63 -20.76
C LYS A 279 -14.62 8.78 -20.34
N ASP A 280 -14.42 9.97 -20.90
CA ASP A 280 -15.24 11.15 -20.62
C ASP A 280 -16.68 10.93 -21.10
N LEU A 281 -16.87 10.31 -22.28
CA LEU A 281 -18.18 9.92 -22.81
C LEU A 281 -18.81 8.79 -21.99
N ALA A 282 -18.03 7.82 -21.50
CA ALA A 282 -18.56 6.79 -20.60
C ALA A 282 -18.96 7.37 -19.24
N GLU A 283 -18.24 8.39 -18.74
CA GLU A 283 -18.67 9.17 -17.58
C GLU A 283 -19.94 9.97 -17.89
N GLU A 284 -20.02 10.66 -19.03
CA GLU A 284 -21.19 11.43 -19.47
C GLU A 284 -22.42 10.54 -19.77
N ASP A 285 -22.24 9.38 -20.38
CA ASP A 285 -23.28 8.38 -20.65
C ASP A 285 -23.72 7.69 -19.36
N ALA A 286 -22.81 7.42 -18.42
CA ALA A 286 -23.16 6.97 -17.08
C ALA A 286 -23.97 8.03 -16.30
N ILE A 287 -23.75 9.32 -16.61
CA ILE A 287 -24.52 10.45 -16.08
C ILE A 287 -25.87 10.62 -16.81
N GLN A 288 -25.95 10.43 -18.14
CA GLN A 288 -27.17 10.57 -18.94
C GLN A 288 -28.12 9.37 -18.84
N ALA A 289 -27.60 8.14 -18.71
CA ALA A 289 -28.41 6.93 -18.52
C ALA A 289 -29.17 6.91 -17.17
N GLN A 290 -28.95 7.92 -16.32
CA GLN A 290 -29.64 8.11 -15.04
C GLN A 290 -30.80 9.12 -15.06
N GLN A 291 -31.25 9.63 -16.23
CA GLN A 291 -32.43 10.50 -16.30
C GLN A 291 -33.56 9.95 -17.19
N PRO A 292 -34.81 9.87 -16.69
CA PRO A 292 -36.00 9.62 -17.50
C PRO A 292 -36.64 10.92 -18.03
N GLU A 293 -37.27 10.80 -19.20
CA GLU A 293 -37.99 11.81 -19.98
C GLU A 293 -39.22 12.46 -19.26
N ILE A 294 -39.34 13.79 -19.45
CA ILE A 294 -40.54 14.70 -19.43
C ILE A 294 -40.82 15.62 -18.19
N GLU A 295 -40.46 16.91 -18.42
CA GLU A 295 -41.14 18.23 -18.25
C GLU A 295 -41.39 19.00 -16.91
N GLU A 296 -41.09 20.31 -17.04
CA GLU A 296 -41.48 21.57 -16.36
C GLU A 296 -40.76 22.10 -15.07
N GLU A 297 -40.22 23.33 -15.22
CA GLU A 297 -39.33 24.07 -14.32
C GLU A 297 -40.06 24.85 -13.19
N THR A 298 -39.54 24.74 -11.96
CA THR A 298 -39.63 25.75 -10.89
C THR A 298 -38.25 25.85 -10.18
N PRO A 299 -37.85 27.01 -9.62
CA PRO A 299 -36.47 27.22 -9.18
C PRO A 299 -36.15 26.33 -7.98
N LYS A 300 -35.13 25.47 -8.12
CA LYS A 300 -34.77 24.47 -7.11
C LYS A 300 -34.13 25.13 -5.87
N PRO A 301 -34.50 24.68 -4.65
CA PRO A 301 -33.90 25.14 -3.40
C PRO A 301 -32.40 24.84 -3.37
N THR A 302 -31.64 25.71 -2.72
CA THR A 302 -30.18 25.55 -2.65
C THR A 302 -29.80 24.38 -1.73
N LEU A 303 -28.63 23.77 -1.98
CA LEU A 303 -28.12 22.61 -1.22
C LEU A 303 -28.05 22.86 0.30
N ARG A 304 -27.86 24.13 0.71
CA ARG A 304 -27.90 24.54 2.12
C ARG A 304 -29.32 24.48 2.68
N GLU A 305 -30.31 24.95 1.95
CA GLU A 305 -31.72 24.93 2.39
C GLU A 305 -32.26 23.50 2.45
N GLN A 306 -31.89 22.66 1.49
CA GLN A 306 -32.21 21.22 1.51
C GLN A 306 -31.54 20.50 2.71
N PHE A 307 -30.30 20.88 3.07
CA PHE A 307 -29.63 20.32 4.25
C PHE A 307 -30.34 20.67 5.56
N GLU A 308 -30.70 21.93 5.76
CA GLU A 308 -31.43 22.38 6.96
C GLU A 308 -32.82 21.74 7.05
N GLN A 309 -33.47 21.44 5.92
CA GLN A 309 -34.75 20.74 5.89
C GLN A 309 -34.62 19.28 6.35
N TYR A 310 -33.63 18.54 5.84
CA TYR A 310 -33.56 17.09 6.04
C TYR A 310 -32.78 16.65 7.28
N LYS A 311 -31.83 17.46 7.76
CA LYS A 311 -31.07 17.17 9.00
C LYS A 311 -31.96 16.79 10.19
N PRO A 312 -32.99 17.58 10.59
CA PRO A 312 -33.79 17.24 11.78
C PRO A 312 -34.57 15.93 11.63
N VAL A 313 -35.01 15.59 10.41
CA VAL A 313 -35.74 14.34 10.12
C VAL A 313 -34.84 13.13 10.34
N VAL A 314 -33.61 13.19 9.82
CA VAL A 314 -32.64 12.11 9.96
C VAL A 314 -32.14 12.01 11.40
N THR A 315 -31.88 13.13 12.08
CA THR A 315 -31.51 13.17 13.50
C THR A 315 -32.55 12.47 14.38
N ALA A 316 -33.84 12.74 14.17
CA ALA A 316 -34.91 12.09 14.93
C ALA A 316 -34.93 10.57 14.68
N ALA A 317 -34.85 10.15 13.41
CA ALA A 317 -34.92 8.74 13.04
C ALA A 317 -33.73 7.92 13.61
N ILE A 318 -32.51 8.46 13.58
CA ILE A 318 -31.36 7.72 14.12
C ILE A 318 -31.35 7.67 15.65
N SER A 319 -31.98 8.64 16.32
CA SER A 319 -32.05 8.67 17.79
C SER A 319 -32.88 7.53 18.38
N GLU A 320 -33.72 6.91 17.55
CA GLU A 320 -34.54 5.73 17.87
C GLU A 320 -33.93 4.42 17.34
N ASP A 321 -32.81 4.47 16.60
CA ASP A 321 -32.18 3.27 16.03
C ASP A 321 -31.57 2.40 17.13
N VAL A 322 -32.05 1.16 17.21
CA VAL A 322 -31.72 0.23 18.31
C VAL A 322 -30.22 -0.09 18.35
N ALA A 323 -29.58 -0.30 17.20
CA ALA A 323 -28.17 -0.68 17.14
C ALA A 323 -27.27 0.49 17.52
N TYR A 324 -27.58 1.69 17.01
CA TYR A 324 -26.84 2.90 17.35
C TYR A 324 -26.98 3.28 18.83
N ARG A 325 -28.19 3.22 19.39
CA ARG A 325 -28.43 3.46 20.82
C ARG A 325 -27.62 2.50 21.70
N ASN A 326 -27.66 1.20 21.39
CA ASN A 326 -26.89 0.20 22.15
C ASN A 326 -25.38 0.46 22.06
N ALA A 327 -24.88 0.85 20.90
CA ALA A 327 -23.47 1.20 20.71
C ALA A 327 -23.08 2.48 21.45
N CYS A 328 -23.95 3.49 21.46
CA CYS A 328 -23.78 4.71 22.25
C CYS A 328 -23.68 4.40 23.75
N GLY A 329 -24.48 3.47 24.27
CA GLY A 329 -24.42 3.13 25.70
C GLY A 329 -23.24 2.25 26.06
N HIS A 330 -22.99 1.19 25.31
CA HIS A 330 -22.17 0.07 25.77
C HIS A 330 -20.92 -0.18 24.92
N SER A 331 -20.59 0.74 24.01
CA SER A 331 -19.38 0.66 23.19
C SER A 331 -18.56 1.94 23.29
N ASP A 332 -17.39 1.92 22.65
CA ASP A 332 -16.59 3.14 22.52
C ASP A 332 -17.15 4.06 21.45
N ARG A 333 -16.59 5.27 21.39
CA ARG A 333 -17.00 6.28 20.42
C ARG A 333 -16.83 5.81 18.98
N GLU A 334 -15.78 5.05 18.66
CA GLU A 334 -15.54 4.57 17.30
C GLU A 334 -16.65 3.62 16.83
N ASN A 335 -17.03 2.63 17.65
CA ASN A 335 -18.13 1.74 17.30
C ASN A 335 -19.48 2.45 17.25
N ALA A 336 -19.71 3.40 18.15
CA ALA A 336 -20.93 4.19 18.10
C ALA A 336 -20.99 5.06 16.83
N VAL A 337 -19.86 5.60 16.35
CA VAL A 337 -19.80 6.31 15.06
C VAL A 337 -20.07 5.37 13.89
N ILE A 338 -19.56 4.14 13.93
CA ILE A 338 -19.82 3.12 12.89
C ILE A 338 -21.32 2.78 12.84
N GLU A 339 -21.92 2.48 13.99
CA GLU A 339 -23.35 2.18 14.08
C GLU A 339 -24.22 3.42 13.78
N GLY A 340 -23.74 4.62 14.12
CA GLY A 340 -24.39 5.89 13.78
C GLY A 340 -24.40 6.14 12.27
N ASN A 341 -23.28 5.91 11.59
CA ASN A 341 -23.22 5.99 10.13
C ASN A 341 -24.14 4.95 9.47
N ALA A 342 -24.26 3.76 10.07
CA ALA A 342 -25.20 2.75 9.61
C ALA A 342 -26.66 3.16 9.86
N ALA A 343 -26.96 3.77 11.01
CA ALA A 343 -28.27 4.30 11.34
C ALA A 343 -28.68 5.45 10.40
N VAL A 344 -27.78 6.39 10.08
CA VAL A 344 -28.04 7.46 9.10
C VAL A 344 -28.38 6.88 7.73
N ARG A 345 -27.64 5.85 7.27
CA ARG A 345 -27.97 5.12 6.04
C ARG A 345 -29.35 4.50 6.08
N ARG A 346 -29.69 3.78 7.17
CA ARG A 346 -31.00 3.15 7.35
C ARG A 346 -32.12 4.18 7.40
N ALA A 347 -31.92 5.30 8.11
CA ALA A 347 -32.88 6.38 8.23
C ALA A 347 -33.15 7.06 6.88
N VAL A 348 -32.11 7.37 6.11
CA VAL A 348 -32.25 8.00 4.79
C VAL A 348 -32.93 7.06 3.80
N LEU A 349 -32.45 5.81 3.69
CA LEU A 349 -33.03 4.83 2.76
C LEU A 349 -34.45 4.39 3.18
N GLY A 350 -34.74 4.41 4.49
CA GLY A 350 -36.05 4.09 5.05
C GLY A 350 -37.06 5.23 5.01
N SER A 351 -36.63 6.48 4.79
CA SER A 351 -37.49 7.68 4.79
C SER A 351 -38.56 7.68 3.68
N LYS A 352 -38.34 6.89 2.61
CA LYS A 352 -39.13 6.88 1.36
C LYS A 352 -39.17 8.23 0.64
N ASP A 353 -38.36 9.19 1.07
CA ASP A 353 -38.21 10.48 0.42
C ASP A 353 -37.15 10.39 -0.67
N MET A 354 -37.59 10.40 -1.92
CA MET A 354 -36.72 10.22 -3.07
C MET A 354 -35.76 11.39 -3.28
N GLU A 355 -36.10 12.59 -2.81
CA GLU A 355 -35.21 13.74 -2.91
C GLU A 355 -34.07 13.64 -1.90
N LEU A 356 -34.38 13.28 -0.65
CA LEU A 356 -33.36 13.00 0.37
C LEU A 356 -32.44 11.83 -0.03
N ILE A 357 -33.00 10.74 -0.58
CA ILE A 357 -32.22 9.58 -1.03
C ILE A 357 -31.27 9.97 -2.17
N ARG A 358 -31.74 10.76 -3.15
CA ARG A 358 -30.89 11.27 -4.24
C ARG A 358 -29.82 12.23 -3.74
N LEU A 359 -30.17 13.22 -2.93
CA LEU A 359 -29.19 14.15 -2.34
C LEU A 359 -28.12 13.41 -1.53
N TYR A 360 -28.51 12.38 -0.79
CA TYR A 360 -27.58 11.56 -0.02
C TYR A 360 -26.71 10.62 -0.88
N SER A 361 -27.21 10.16 -2.02
CA SER A 361 -26.47 9.31 -2.96
C SER A 361 -25.49 10.12 -3.82
N ASP A 362 -25.99 11.21 -4.39
CA ASP A 362 -25.40 11.86 -5.57
C ASP A 362 -24.55 13.08 -5.20
N VAL A 363 -24.71 13.62 -3.98
CA VAL A 363 -23.97 14.79 -3.49
C VAL A 363 -23.08 14.36 -2.31
N PRO A 364 -21.78 14.07 -2.55
CA PRO A 364 -20.85 13.63 -1.51
C PRO A 364 -20.75 14.61 -0.34
N GLU A 365 -20.81 15.91 -0.61
CA GLU A 365 -20.71 16.97 0.41
C GLU A 365 -21.91 16.95 1.35
N PHE A 366 -23.12 16.77 0.82
CA PHE A 366 -24.35 16.64 1.62
C PHE A 366 -24.28 15.39 2.50
N ARG A 367 -23.89 14.24 1.92
CA ARG A 367 -23.75 12.97 2.64
C ARG A 367 -22.73 13.06 3.78
N GLN A 368 -21.52 13.52 3.49
CA GLN A 368 -20.45 13.61 4.49
C GLN A 368 -20.83 14.58 5.62
N ARG A 369 -21.41 15.72 5.27
CA ARG A 369 -21.86 16.71 6.25
C ARG A 369 -23.03 16.19 7.10
N LEU A 370 -23.96 15.44 6.51
CA LEU A 370 -25.10 14.86 7.23
C LEU A 370 -24.64 13.82 8.25
N HIS A 371 -23.76 12.88 7.86
CA HIS A 371 -23.19 11.91 8.81
C HIS A 371 -22.47 12.60 9.97
N ARG A 372 -21.58 13.56 9.66
CA ARG A 372 -20.81 14.25 10.69
C ARG A 372 -21.70 15.02 11.65
N GLU A 373 -22.53 15.93 11.13
CA GLU A 373 -23.30 16.83 11.99
C GLU A 373 -24.41 16.11 12.78
N VAL A 374 -25.04 15.10 12.19
CA VAL A 374 -26.09 14.35 12.88
C VAL A 374 -25.49 13.51 14.01
N ILE A 375 -24.37 12.80 13.77
CA ILE A 375 -23.71 11.97 14.79
C ILE A 375 -23.05 12.83 15.87
N ASP A 376 -22.40 13.95 15.51
CA ASP A 376 -21.82 14.88 16.48
C ASP A 376 -22.89 15.46 17.41
N GLU A 377 -24.13 15.63 16.92
CA GLU A 377 -25.24 16.12 17.72
C GLU A 377 -25.90 15.03 18.59
N THR A 378 -26.06 13.80 18.09
CA THR A 378 -26.79 12.73 18.79
C THR A 378 -25.91 11.90 19.72
N TYR A 379 -24.65 11.65 19.35
CA TYR A 379 -23.77 10.75 20.10
C TYR A 379 -23.58 11.19 21.56
N PRO A 380 -23.22 12.46 21.88
CA PRO A 380 -23.01 12.86 23.27
C PRO A 380 -24.28 12.71 24.14
N LYS A 381 -25.45 13.03 23.57
CA LYS A 381 -26.75 12.94 24.27
C LYS A 381 -27.14 11.49 24.55
N LEU A 382 -26.97 10.60 23.56
CA LEU A 382 -27.30 9.18 23.69
C LEU A 382 -26.28 8.43 24.55
N HIS A 383 -25.00 8.76 24.43
CA HIS A 383 -23.95 8.18 25.26
C HIS A 383 -24.16 8.52 26.73
N GLU A 384 -24.46 9.78 27.06
CA GLU A 384 -24.74 10.16 28.46
C GLU A 384 -25.99 9.45 29.01
N LEU A 385 -27.01 9.28 28.18
CA LEU A 385 -28.29 8.67 28.60
C LEU A 385 -28.20 7.14 28.76
N LEU A 386 -27.36 6.47 27.98
CA LEU A 386 -27.31 5.00 27.86
C LEU A 386 -26.02 4.38 28.41
N ARG A 387 -25.00 5.18 28.77
CA ARG A 387 -23.76 4.63 29.31
C ARG A 387 -24.02 3.95 30.67
N PRO A 388 -23.37 2.81 30.94
CA PRO A 388 -23.41 2.17 32.24
C PRO A 388 -23.13 3.16 33.37
N LEU A 389 -23.87 3.02 34.46
CA LEU A 389 -23.68 3.84 35.65
C LEU A 389 -22.28 3.62 36.23
N SER A 390 -21.52 4.70 36.29
CA SER A 390 -20.22 4.74 36.95
C SER A 390 -20.39 5.08 38.44
N GLN A 391 -19.33 4.87 39.22
CA GLN A 391 -19.30 5.31 40.61
C GLN A 391 -19.49 6.82 40.73
N ALA A 392 -18.99 7.60 39.76
CA ALA A 392 -19.16 9.05 39.73
C ALA A 392 -20.63 9.46 39.53
N ASP A 393 -21.43 8.66 38.81
CA ASP A 393 -22.87 8.91 38.66
C ASP A 393 -23.64 8.67 39.95
N ILE A 394 -23.25 7.63 40.70
CA ILE A 394 -23.79 7.36 42.04
C ILE A 394 -23.46 8.53 42.97
N ASP A 395 -22.21 8.99 42.94
CA ASP A 395 -21.76 10.10 43.77
C ASP A 395 -22.51 11.38 43.40
N THR A 396 -22.62 11.69 42.11
CA THR A 396 -23.36 12.86 41.61
C THR A 396 -24.82 12.82 42.05
N ALA A 397 -25.48 11.66 41.99
CA ALA A 397 -26.85 11.51 42.47
C ALA A 397 -26.97 11.67 43.99
N LEU A 398 -26.01 11.13 44.76
CA LEU A 398 -25.96 11.30 46.21
C LEU A 398 -25.71 12.77 46.59
N CYS A 399 -24.80 13.44 45.89
CA CYS A 399 -24.52 14.86 46.05
C CYS A 399 -25.69 15.71 45.57
N ALA A 400 -26.52 15.29 44.61
CA ALA A 400 -27.78 15.97 44.32
C ALA A 400 -28.83 15.75 45.44
N TRP A 401 -28.74 14.60 46.13
CA TRP A 401 -29.64 14.16 47.19
C TRP A 401 -31.12 14.31 46.78
N ASN A 402 -31.96 14.93 47.62
CA ASN A 402 -33.35 15.27 47.31
C ASN A 402 -33.53 16.74 46.87
N GLY A 403 -32.43 17.45 46.60
CA GLY A 403 -32.44 18.88 46.25
C GLY A 403 -32.72 19.84 47.41
N ASN A 404 -32.88 19.35 48.65
CA ASN A 404 -33.04 20.18 49.84
C ASN A 404 -31.73 20.27 50.63
N ILE A 405 -31.16 21.47 50.69
CA ILE A 405 -29.92 21.75 51.40
C ILE A 405 -30.04 21.52 52.92
N GLU A 406 -31.21 21.79 53.53
CA GLU A 406 -31.45 21.53 54.95
C GLU A 406 -31.43 20.03 55.27
N SER A 407 -31.91 19.21 54.34
CA SER A 407 -31.88 17.75 54.46
C SER A 407 -30.44 17.22 54.37
N LYS A 408 -29.62 17.79 53.48
CA LYS A 408 -28.18 17.47 53.42
C LYS A 408 -27.46 17.84 54.72
N HIS A 409 -27.73 19.03 55.28
CA HIS A 409 -27.18 19.44 56.58
C HIS A 409 -27.58 18.47 57.70
N ALA A 410 -28.84 18.05 57.74
CA ALA A 410 -29.33 17.05 58.69
C ALA A 410 -28.60 15.70 58.52
N VAL A 411 -28.38 15.26 57.28
CA VAL A 411 -27.62 14.04 56.97
C VAL A 411 -26.18 14.14 57.46
N VAL A 412 -25.48 15.25 57.19
CA VAL A 412 -24.09 15.45 57.64
C VAL A 412 -23.99 15.44 59.17
N ARG A 413 -24.90 16.14 59.87
CA ARG A 413 -24.96 16.15 61.34
C ARG A 413 -25.23 14.75 61.90
N TYR A 414 -26.22 14.05 61.36
CA TYR A 414 -26.59 12.72 61.84
C TYR A 414 -25.48 11.69 61.58
N MET A 415 -24.86 11.72 60.39
CA MET A 415 -23.80 10.80 59.99
C MET A 415 -22.52 10.98 60.80
N LYS A 416 -22.23 12.17 61.33
CA LYS A 416 -21.04 12.45 62.15
C LYS A 416 -20.90 11.48 63.32
N ASP A 417 -22.02 11.18 63.99
CA ASP A 417 -22.04 10.32 65.18
C ASP A 417 -22.59 8.91 64.90
N HIS A 418 -23.38 8.74 63.83
CA HIS A 418 -24.13 7.50 63.58
C HIS A 418 -23.78 6.78 62.26
N ALA A 419 -22.69 7.14 61.56
CA ALA A 419 -22.34 6.59 60.23
C ALA A 419 -22.23 5.06 60.16
N ARG A 420 -21.94 4.37 61.27
CA ARG A 420 -21.74 2.91 61.32
C ARG A 420 -22.88 2.13 61.96
N GLU A 421 -23.92 2.80 62.42
CA GLU A 421 -25.04 2.16 63.09
C GLU A 421 -25.98 1.45 62.11
N LYS A 422 -26.68 0.42 62.61
CA LYS A 422 -27.56 -0.44 61.81
C LYS A 422 -28.84 0.27 61.36
N ASP A 423 -29.34 1.20 62.18
CA ASP A 423 -30.62 1.89 61.94
C ASP A 423 -30.46 3.16 61.09
N THR A 424 -29.23 3.60 60.84
CA THR A 424 -28.90 4.78 60.02
C THR A 424 -29.40 4.66 58.58
N ALA A 425 -29.35 3.46 57.98
CA ALA A 425 -29.91 3.23 56.64
C ALA A 425 -31.42 3.50 56.58
N ALA A 426 -32.17 3.15 57.63
CA ALA A 426 -33.61 3.40 57.69
C ALA A 426 -33.92 4.89 57.95
N TRP A 427 -33.09 5.54 58.76
CA TRP A 427 -33.19 6.99 58.98
C TRP A 427 -32.92 7.78 57.69
N LEU A 428 -31.87 7.43 56.93
CA LEU A 428 -31.55 8.07 55.66
C LEU A 428 -32.68 7.93 54.62
N ALA A 429 -33.35 6.77 54.59
CA ALA A 429 -34.51 6.55 53.72
C ALA A 429 -35.68 7.47 54.07
N GLN A 430 -35.92 7.64 55.37
CA GLN A 430 -36.97 8.51 55.89
C GLN A 430 -36.67 9.99 55.58
N GLU A 431 -35.42 10.41 55.78
CA GLU A 431 -34.94 11.78 55.54
C GLU A 431 -34.96 12.15 54.05
N TYR A 432 -34.63 11.21 53.17
CA TYR A 432 -34.60 11.44 51.73
C TYR A 432 -35.99 11.76 51.14
N GLY A 433 -37.03 11.05 51.57
CA GLY A 433 -38.37 11.21 50.96
C GLY A 433 -39.51 10.47 51.65
N GLY A 434 -39.34 10.02 52.90
CA GLY A 434 -40.41 9.46 53.74
C GLY A 434 -41.06 8.15 53.27
N SER A 435 -40.50 7.49 52.24
CA SER A 435 -40.97 6.18 51.76
C SER A 435 -39.83 5.17 51.81
N ASN A 436 -40.15 3.90 52.05
CA ASN A 436 -39.15 2.81 52.13
C ASN A 436 -38.63 2.38 50.73
N SER A 437 -38.68 3.30 49.76
CA SER A 437 -38.29 3.09 48.37
C SER A 437 -36.77 3.09 48.26
N PRO A 438 -36.18 2.22 47.42
CA PRO A 438 -34.75 2.25 47.12
C PRO A 438 -34.31 3.61 46.55
N PHE A 439 -33.05 3.99 46.78
CA PHE A 439 -32.49 5.22 46.21
C PHE A 439 -32.26 5.04 44.71
N VAL A 440 -32.77 5.95 43.89
CA VAL A 440 -32.71 5.86 42.42
C VAL A 440 -31.57 6.73 41.88
N VAL A 441 -30.69 6.13 41.10
CA VAL A 441 -29.60 6.82 40.39
C VAL A 441 -30.02 7.05 38.93
N ARG A 442 -29.93 8.30 38.45
CA ARG A 442 -30.39 8.76 37.11
C ARG A 442 -31.88 8.50 36.83
N ALA A 443 -32.76 9.13 37.61
CA ALA A 443 -34.21 9.08 37.39
C ALA A 443 -34.60 9.55 35.97
N GLY A 444 -35.34 8.72 35.23
CA GLY A 444 -35.76 8.95 33.84
C GLY A 444 -34.83 8.36 32.77
N SER A 445 -33.74 7.67 33.15
CA SER A 445 -32.86 6.95 32.21
C SER A 445 -33.33 5.50 31.97
N PRO A 446 -33.12 4.92 30.78
CA PRO A 446 -33.30 3.49 30.55
C PRO A 446 -32.41 2.60 31.44
N GLU A 447 -31.32 3.15 31.97
CA GLU A 447 -30.34 2.49 32.84
C GLU A 447 -30.50 2.91 34.31
N GLU A 448 -31.75 3.09 34.78
CA GLU A 448 -32.05 3.36 36.20
C GLU A 448 -31.53 2.23 37.10
N THR A 449 -30.74 2.58 38.12
CA THR A 449 -30.32 1.62 39.16
C THR A 449 -30.89 2.00 40.52
N GLN A 450 -31.41 0.99 41.20
CA GLN A 450 -31.92 1.08 42.57
C GLN A 450 -30.84 0.63 43.56
N LEU A 451 -30.39 1.55 44.41
CA LEU A 451 -29.40 1.28 45.44
C LEU A 451 -30.08 0.96 46.79
N PRO A 452 -29.69 -0.16 47.45
CA PRO A 452 -30.07 -0.42 48.82
C PRO A 452 -29.52 0.65 49.77
N TRP A 453 -30.33 1.09 50.74
CA TRP A 453 -29.96 2.08 51.74
C TRP A 453 -28.67 1.80 52.53
N PRO A 454 -28.31 0.54 52.85
CA PRO A 454 -27.00 0.24 53.45
C PRO A 454 -25.80 0.57 52.55
N LYS A 455 -25.95 0.50 51.21
CA LYS A 455 -24.91 0.94 50.27
C LYS A 455 -24.82 2.46 50.20
N VAL A 456 -25.98 3.13 50.18
CA VAL A 456 -26.09 4.60 50.25
C VAL A 456 -25.41 5.13 51.52
N GLN A 457 -25.71 4.55 52.68
CA GLN A 457 -25.07 4.90 53.95
C GLN A 457 -23.54 4.83 53.87
N ARG A 458 -22.99 3.73 53.34
CA ARG A 458 -21.53 3.57 53.21
C ARG A 458 -20.92 4.61 52.28
N ARG A 459 -21.58 4.91 51.16
CA ARG A 459 -21.04 5.85 50.18
C ARG A 459 -21.15 7.31 50.66
N LEU A 460 -22.26 7.67 51.32
CA LEU A 460 -22.40 8.97 51.98
C LEU A 460 -21.34 9.19 53.06
N ALA A 461 -21.04 8.18 53.88
CA ALA A 461 -19.98 8.29 54.88
C ALA A 461 -18.61 8.60 54.23
N GLN A 462 -18.32 8.01 53.08
CA GLN A 462 -17.09 8.28 52.32
C GLN A 462 -17.10 9.70 51.72
N LEU A 463 -18.19 10.11 51.07
CA LEU A 463 -18.29 11.45 50.48
C LEU A 463 -18.22 12.57 51.52
N ILE A 464 -18.79 12.37 52.70
CA ILE A 464 -18.69 13.32 53.82
C ILE A 464 -17.26 13.37 54.38
N GLN A 465 -16.57 12.22 54.46
CA GLN A 465 -15.18 12.15 54.90
C GLN A 465 -14.21 12.80 53.90
N GLU A 466 -14.49 12.68 52.60
CA GLU A 466 -13.72 13.27 51.50
C GLU A 466 -14.08 14.74 51.22
N ASP A 467 -15.04 15.32 51.95
CA ASP A 467 -15.59 16.66 51.73
C ASP A 467 -16.17 16.88 50.31
N ARG A 468 -16.74 15.82 49.73
CA ARG A 468 -17.28 15.77 48.36
C ARG A 468 -18.80 15.61 48.30
N PHE A 469 -19.49 15.66 49.44
CA PHE A 469 -20.95 15.49 49.49
C PHE A 469 -21.73 16.72 48.99
N TYR A 470 -21.17 17.91 49.16
CA TYR A 470 -21.72 19.13 48.58
C TYR A 470 -21.18 19.32 47.16
N THR A 471 -21.99 19.87 46.27
CA THR A 471 -21.53 20.24 44.92
C THR A 471 -20.68 21.50 44.97
N GLU A 472 -19.78 21.72 43.99
CA GLU A 472 -18.95 22.94 43.92
C GLU A 472 -19.81 24.21 43.98
N GLU A 473 -20.93 24.25 43.26
CA GLU A 473 -21.83 25.41 43.28
C GLU A 473 -22.53 25.62 44.64
N GLU A 474 -22.73 24.56 45.43
CA GLU A 474 -23.27 24.65 46.79
C GLU A 474 -22.18 25.01 47.80
N GLN A 475 -20.94 24.60 47.57
CA GLN A 475 -19.76 24.99 48.34
C GLN A 475 -19.42 26.47 48.12
N ASP A 476 -19.59 26.98 46.89
CA ASP A 476 -19.33 28.37 46.51
C ASP A 476 -20.50 29.32 46.85
N ARG A 477 -21.73 28.80 46.96
CA ARG A 477 -22.88 29.56 47.46
C ARG A 477 -22.92 29.50 48.99
N PHE A 478 -23.33 30.58 49.63
CA PHE A 478 -23.51 30.65 51.09
C PHE A 478 -24.60 29.71 51.65
N ASP A 479 -25.17 28.83 50.83
CA ASP A 479 -26.28 27.94 51.17
C ASP A 479 -25.81 26.65 51.89
N ASN A 480 -24.54 26.23 51.72
CA ASN A 480 -23.89 25.15 52.50
C ASN A 480 -23.53 25.60 53.93
N ILE A 481 -23.83 26.85 54.30
CA ILE A 481 -23.68 27.30 55.66
C ILE A 481 -24.85 26.75 56.48
N ASP A 482 -24.63 25.70 57.28
CA ASP A 482 -25.60 25.22 58.26
C ASP A 482 -25.68 26.21 59.44
N PRO A 483 -26.76 27.02 59.56
CA PRO A 483 -26.87 28.01 60.62
C PRO A 483 -26.96 27.38 62.01
N ILE A 484 -27.40 26.11 62.09
CA ILE A 484 -27.46 25.34 63.33
C ILE A 484 -26.05 24.91 63.73
N ALA A 485 -25.24 24.40 62.80
CA ALA A 485 -23.85 24.04 63.07
C ALA A 485 -22.98 25.27 63.41
N ILE A 486 -23.20 26.40 62.75
CA ILE A 486 -22.55 27.67 63.12
C ILE A 486 -22.97 28.09 64.53
N ARG A 487 -24.26 27.99 64.86
CA ARG A 487 -24.75 28.34 66.20
C ARG A 487 -24.14 27.42 67.27
N GLU A 488 -24.09 26.11 67.05
CA GLU A 488 -23.45 25.15 67.96
C GLU A 488 -21.95 25.44 68.13
N ALA A 489 -21.22 25.67 67.03
CA ALA A 489 -19.79 26.00 67.06
C ALA A 489 -19.51 27.36 67.73
N LEU A 490 -20.38 28.36 67.52
CA LEU A 490 -20.29 29.65 68.20
C LEU A 490 -20.62 29.51 69.69
N GLU A 491 -21.61 28.70 70.07
CA GLU A 491 -21.95 28.43 71.47
C GLU A 491 -20.79 27.70 72.19
N GLU A 492 -20.09 26.77 71.53
CA GLU A 492 -18.87 26.13 72.03
C GLU A 492 -17.72 27.13 72.24
N ARG A 493 -17.60 28.12 71.36
CA ARG A 493 -16.63 29.24 71.42
C ARG A 493 -17.05 30.39 72.35
N GLY A 494 -18.16 30.23 73.09
CA GLY A 494 -18.62 31.22 74.07
C GLY A 494 -19.49 32.35 73.52
N ILE A 495 -20.01 32.24 72.30
CA ILE A 495 -20.91 33.21 71.65
C ILE A 495 -22.31 32.60 71.55
N VAL A 496 -23.25 33.10 72.34
CA VAL A 496 -24.64 32.62 72.37
C VAL A 496 -25.56 33.75 71.89
N ASN A 497 -26.44 33.46 70.91
CA ASN A 497 -27.38 34.45 70.34
C ASN A 497 -26.70 35.75 69.84
N GLY A 498 -25.47 35.66 69.33
CA GLY A 498 -24.72 36.82 68.81
C GLY A 498 -24.09 37.71 69.88
N GLN A 499 -24.07 37.29 71.15
CA GLN A 499 -23.37 37.98 72.23
C GLN A 499 -22.27 37.07 72.79
N VAL A 500 -21.10 37.66 73.09
CA VAL A 500 -20.02 36.97 73.81
C VAL A 500 -20.51 36.70 75.22
N ALA A 501 -20.95 35.47 75.46
CA ALA A 501 -21.39 34.99 76.76
C ALA A 501 -20.21 34.51 77.62
N ASP A 502 -19.11 34.10 76.98
CA ASP A 502 -17.89 33.59 77.63
C ASP A 502 -16.61 34.07 76.89
N PRO A 503 -16.00 35.20 77.29
CA PRO A 503 -14.85 35.81 76.61
C PRO A 503 -13.59 34.94 76.65
N GLU A 504 -13.39 34.18 77.73
CA GLU A 504 -12.18 33.36 77.90
C GLU A 504 -12.15 32.19 76.91
N LYS A 505 -13.30 31.67 76.49
CA LYS A 505 -13.38 30.64 75.44
C LYS A 505 -13.09 31.19 74.05
N LEU A 506 -13.43 32.44 73.80
CA LEU A 506 -13.23 33.08 72.50
C LEU A 506 -11.75 33.45 72.27
N ASP A 507 -11.07 33.98 73.29
CA ASP A 507 -9.65 34.36 73.21
C ASP A 507 -8.70 33.16 73.10
N ASN A 508 -9.15 31.99 73.57
CA ASN A 508 -8.41 30.72 73.43
C ASN A 508 -8.71 29.99 72.10
N ASP A 509 -9.53 30.58 71.22
CA ASP A 509 -9.82 29.97 69.92
C ASP A 509 -8.56 29.98 69.03
N PRO A 510 -8.14 28.81 68.51
CA PRO A 510 -6.92 28.70 67.70
C PRO A 510 -6.93 29.57 66.43
N PHE A 511 -8.11 29.79 65.83
CA PHE A 511 -8.23 30.63 64.63
C PHE A 511 -8.06 32.10 64.98
N ILE A 512 -8.58 32.57 66.13
CA ILE A 512 -8.35 33.94 66.60
C ILE A 512 -6.86 34.19 66.88
N GLN A 513 -6.15 33.23 67.49
CA GLN A 513 -4.70 33.35 67.69
C GLN A 513 -3.91 33.29 66.37
N GLN A 514 -4.33 32.44 65.42
CA GLN A 514 -3.71 32.34 64.11
C GLN A 514 -3.91 33.61 63.28
N VAL A 515 -5.11 34.20 63.26
CA VAL A 515 -5.37 35.46 62.54
C VAL A 515 -4.53 36.61 63.10
N MET A 516 -4.33 36.65 64.42
CA MET A 516 -3.41 37.62 65.03
C MET A 516 -1.96 37.37 64.60
N SER A 517 -1.52 36.12 64.51
CA SER A 517 -0.19 35.73 64.02
C SER A 517 -0.01 35.97 62.51
N ASP A 518 -1.02 35.71 61.68
CA ASP A 518 -0.98 35.86 60.22
C ASP A 518 -1.03 37.33 59.82
N ALA A 519 -1.78 38.17 60.53
CA ALA A 519 -1.71 39.62 60.37
C ALA A 519 -0.30 40.16 60.67
N GLU A 520 0.44 39.52 61.59
CA GLU A 520 1.84 39.81 61.87
C GLU A 520 2.80 39.23 60.81
N GLN A 521 2.48 38.10 60.17
CA GLN A 521 3.31 37.45 59.13
C GLN A 521 3.09 38.01 57.72
N ILE A 522 1.88 38.41 57.35
CA ILE A 522 1.57 39.06 56.05
C ILE A 522 2.21 40.43 55.97
N ALA A 523 2.37 41.12 57.11
CA ALA A 523 3.20 42.31 57.21
C ALA A 523 4.70 42.05 56.93
N ALA A 524 5.14 40.78 56.88
CA ALA A 524 6.54 40.36 56.73
C ALA A 524 6.85 39.60 55.42
N ALA A 525 5.87 39.23 54.59
CA ALA A 525 6.04 38.31 53.45
C ALA A 525 5.58 38.87 52.09
N GLU A 526 5.74 40.18 51.83
CA GLU A 526 5.61 40.79 50.48
C GLU A 526 6.85 40.54 49.57
N THR A 527 7.74 39.61 49.93
CA THR A 527 8.92 39.23 49.12
C THR A 527 8.82 37.79 48.61
N GLU A 528 8.70 37.70 47.28
CA GLU A 528 9.19 36.63 46.40
C GLU A 528 8.26 35.44 46.05
N GLN A 529 8.08 35.30 44.73
CA GLN A 529 7.28 34.35 43.95
C GLN A 529 7.97 32.99 43.73
N THR A 530 7.19 31.99 43.26
CA THR A 530 7.36 31.11 42.04
C THR A 530 6.99 29.63 42.34
N SER A 531 5.89 29.08 41.77
CA SER A 531 5.74 28.14 40.60
C SER A 531 6.13 26.67 40.91
N GLU A 532 5.47 25.55 40.50
CA GLU A 532 5.02 25.01 39.19
C GLU A 532 4.18 23.70 39.34
N VAL A 533 3.56 23.16 38.27
CA VAL A 533 2.65 21.96 38.18
C VAL A 533 3.12 20.97 37.08
N SER A 534 2.83 19.64 37.22
CA SER A 534 3.15 18.52 36.28
C SER A 534 1.90 17.77 35.74
N ILE A 535 1.99 17.03 34.62
CA ILE A 535 0.93 16.15 34.04
C ILE A 535 1.51 14.79 33.53
N SER A 536 0.74 13.68 33.59
CA SER A 536 1.12 12.25 33.42
C SER A 536 0.33 11.41 32.36
N ASP A 537 1.05 10.52 31.67
CA ASP A 537 0.84 9.12 31.19
C ASP A 537 -0.48 8.52 30.63
N GLU A 538 -1.65 9.18 30.60
CA GLU A 538 -2.91 8.53 30.13
C GLU A 538 -3.14 8.54 28.59
N GLU A 539 -2.27 9.16 27.81
CA GLU A 539 -2.47 9.30 26.34
C GLU A 539 -1.96 8.12 25.50
N TYR A 540 -1.30 7.11 26.09
CA TYR A 540 -0.58 6.10 25.31
C TYR A 540 -1.35 4.81 24.96
N ASP A 541 -2.46 4.48 25.65
CA ASP A 541 -3.15 3.18 25.50
C ASP A 541 -4.44 3.19 24.65
N ALA A 542 -4.84 4.33 24.08
CA ALA A 542 -6.15 4.47 23.43
C ALA A 542 -6.24 4.08 21.94
N VAL A 543 -5.22 3.45 21.34
CA VAL A 543 -5.19 3.15 19.89
C VAL A 543 -4.99 1.66 19.61
N ARG A 544 -6.06 0.85 19.65
CA ARG A 544 -6.24 -0.32 18.75
C ARG A 544 -7.60 -1.02 18.96
N ARG A 545 -8.40 -1.10 17.88
CA ARG A 545 -9.57 -1.98 17.70
C ARG A 545 -9.46 -2.80 16.39
N PRO A 546 -10.22 -3.90 16.24
CA PRO A 546 -9.69 -5.18 15.75
C PRO A 546 -9.84 -5.44 14.25
N THR A 547 -8.84 -6.11 13.67
CA THR A 547 -8.87 -6.74 12.33
C THR A 547 -9.16 -8.25 12.41
N PRO A 548 -9.68 -8.89 11.34
CA PRO A 548 -10.23 -10.24 11.38
C PRO A 548 -9.17 -11.29 11.74
N GLN A 549 -9.46 -12.12 12.75
CA GLN A 549 -8.52 -13.09 13.32
C GLN A 549 -8.41 -14.37 12.48
N ARG A 550 -7.24 -14.62 11.87
CA ARG A 550 -6.67 -15.97 11.84
C ARG A 550 -5.91 -16.13 13.15
N THR A 551 -6.40 -16.96 14.06
CA THR A 551 -5.77 -17.17 15.39
C THR A 551 -4.54 -18.08 15.34
N SER A 552 -4.13 -18.54 14.15
CA SER A 552 -2.89 -19.29 13.92
C SER A 552 -2.55 -19.31 12.43
N TYR A 553 -1.32 -18.93 12.09
CA TYR A 553 -0.75 -19.04 10.74
C TYR A 553 0.31 -20.14 10.71
N ASP A 554 0.31 -21.03 9.72
CA ASP A 554 1.38 -22.02 9.54
C ASP A 554 2.63 -21.31 9.00
N PRO A 555 3.74 -21.20 9.76
CA PRO A 555 4.96 -20.52 9.32
C PRO A 555 5.59 -21.13 8.06
N ALA A 556 5.26 -22.38 7.71
CA ALA A 556 5.72 -23.06 6.50
C ALA A 556 4.89 -22.75 5.25
N ALA A 557 3.72 -22.12 5.40
CA ALA A 557 2.88 -21.70 4.28
C ALA A 557 3.32 -20.30 3.76
N PRO A 558 3.06 -19.97 2.48
CA PRO A 558 3.21 -18.61 1.97
C PRO A 558 2.07 -17.69 2.46
N VAL A 559 2.40 -16.41 2.71
CA VAL A 559 1.47 -15.44 3.34
C VAL A 559 0.26 -15.17 2.44
N TYR A 560 0.50 -15.13 1.14
CA TYR A 560 -0.49 -14.98 0.07
C TYR A 560 -0.23 -16.05 -1.01
N ALA A 561 -1.28 -16.48 -1.70
CA ALA A 561 -1.25 -17.55 -2.70
C ALA A 561 -1.95 -17.17 -4.01
N VAL A 562 -1.71 -17.95 -5.08
CA VAL A 562 -2.46 -17.80 -6.34
C VAL A 562 -3.95 -18.07 -6.09
N GLY A 563 -4.80 -17.18 -6.58
CA GLY A 563 -6.25 -17.18 -6.39
C GLY A 563 -6.72 -16.19 -5.33
N ASP A 564 -5.83 -15.70 -4.46
CA ASP A 564 -6.15 -14.72 -3.42
C ASP A 564 -6.58 -13.38 -4.00
N THR A 565 -7.51 -12.70 -3.31
CA THR A 565 -7.94 -11.34 -3.66
C THR A 565 -7.28 -10.34 -2.74
N VAL A 566 -6.58 -9.38 -3.33
CA VAL A 566 -5.82 -8.32 -2.65
C VAL A 566 -6.27 -6.96 -3.16
N TYR A 567 -6.09 -5.93 -2.34
CA TYR A 567 -6.51 -4.57 -2.65
C TYR A 567 -5.31 -3.67 -2.88
N ILE A 568 -5.18 -3.09 -4.07
CA ILE A 568 -4.05 -2.22 -4.44
C ILE A 568 -4.63 -0.94 -5.03
N GLU A 569 -4.19 0.22 -4.55
CA GLU A 569 -4.62 1.53 -5.08
C GLU A 569 -6.16 1.70 -5.13
N ASN A 570 -6.84 1.18 -4.11
CA ASN A 570 -8.29 1.10 -3.96
C ASN A 570 -9.02 0.02 -4.79
N ASP A 571 -8.36 -0.64 -5.74
CA ASP A 571 -8.95 -1.66 -6.60
C ASP A 571 -8.69 -3.10 -6.13
N ALA A 572 -9.62 -4.00 -6.42
CA ALA A 572 -9.51 -5.42 -6.09
C ALA A 572 -8.83 -6.20 -7.22
N TYR A 573 -7.74 -6.86 -6.90
CA TYR A 573 -6.97 -7.70 -7.80
C TYR A 573 -6.96 -9.15 -7.32
N GLN A 574 -6.99 -10.09 -8.25
CA GLN A 574 -6.73 -11.49 -7.98
C GLN A 574 -5.28 -11.84 -8.31
N ILE A 575 -4.58 -12.52 -7.42
CA ILE A 575 -3.23 -13.05 -7.69
C ILE A 575 -3.38 -14.21 -8.68
N THR A 576 -2.80 -14.09 -9.87
CA THR A 576 -2.88 -15.13 -10.90
C THR A 576 -1.61 -15.94 -11.04
N GLU A 577 -0.46 -15.36 -10.69
CA GLU A 577 0.82 -16.04 -10.76
C GLU A 577 1.77 -15.50 -9.69
N LEU A 578 2.54 -16.41 -9.06
CA LEU A 578 3.63 -16.09 -8.13
C LEU A 578 4.93 -16.66 -8.68
N ARG A 579 5.88 -15.79 -9.02
CA ARG A 579 7.25 -16.14 -9.42
C ARG A 579 8.22 -15.76 -8.29
N GLU A 580 9.50 -16.10 -8.45
CA GLU A 580 10.53 -15.81 -7.42
C GLU A 580 10.61 -14.32 -7.06
N ASP A 581 10.48 -13.43 -8.04
CA ASP A 581 10.64 -11.97 -7.87
C ASP A 581 9.42 -11.14 -8.28
N THR A 582 8.39 -11.77 -8.87
CA THR A 582 7.28 -11.07 -9.53
C THR A 582 5.93 -11.72 -9.19
N VAL A 583 4.92 -10.88 -8.99
CA VAL A 583 3.52 -11.25 -8.70
C VAL A 583 2.65 -10.73 -9.83
N GLN A 584 1.87 -11.62 -10.47
CA GLN A 584 0.91 -11.24 -11.49
C GLN A 584 -0.48 -11.10 -10.87
N LEU A 585 -1.16 -10.02 -11.25
CA LEU A 585 -2.40 -9.54 -10.69
C LEU A 585 -3.41 -9.31 -11.80
N LEU A 586 -4.65 -9.72 -11.57
CA LEU A 586 -5.75 -9.53 -12.50
C LEU A 586 -6.83 -8.65 -11.86
N PRO A 587 -7.18 -7.48 -12.44
CA PRO A 587 -8.28 -6.67 -11.94
C PRO A 587 -9.58 -7.47 -11.92
N THR A 588 -10.28 -7.45 -10.79
CA THR A 588 -11.59 -8.10 -10.66
C THR A 588 -12.71 -7.14 -11.03
N GLY A 589 -13.75 -7.62 -11.72
CA GLY A 589 -14.92 -6.81 -12.09
C GLY A 589 -14.86 -6.09 -13.44
N MET A 590 -13.82 -6.30 -14.25
CA MET A 590 -13.74 -5.78 -15.62
C MET A 590 -14.13 -6.83 -16.67
N VAL A 591 -14.77 -6.40 -17.76
CA VAL A 591 -15.19 -7.28 -18.87
C VAL A 591 -13.99 -7.77 -19.72
N TYR A 592 -12.91 -6.97 -19.78
CA TYR A 592 -11.65 -7.30 -20.46
C TYR A 592 -10.44 -6.93 -19.60
N PRO A 593 -10.12 -7.72 -18.56
CA PRO A 593 -9.06 -7.37 -17.63
C PRO A 593 -7.67 -7.55 -18.25
N ILE A 594 -6.80 -6.56 -18.06
CA ILE A 594 -5.37 -6.60 -18.43
C ILE A 594 -4.55 -7.00 -17.20
N TYR A 595 -3.64 -7.96 -17.34
CA TYR A 595 -2.76 -8.39 -16.25
C TYR A 595 -1.79 -7.27 -15.84
N ARG A 596 -1.71 -6.99 -14.55
CA ARG A 596 -0.71 -6.16 -13.90
C ARG A 596 0.38 -7.08 -13.34
N ALA A 597 1.66 -6.73 -13.51
CA ALA A 597 2.77 -7.49 -12.95
C ALA A 597 3.57 -6.56 -12.03
N GLU A 598 3.74 -6.97 -10.77
CA GLU A 598 4.44 -6.20 -9.75
C GLU A 598 5.64 -6.99 -9.24
N ARG A 599 6.75 -6.32 -8.94
CA ARG A 599 7.85 -6.98 -8.21
C ARG A 599 7.37 -7.34 -6.81
N LYS A 600 7.78 -8.50 -6.29
CA LYS A 600 7.31 -9.04 -5.01
C LYS A 600 7.47 -8.05 -3.85
N GLU A 601 8.60 -7.35 -3.81
CA GLU A 601 8.85 -6.32 -2.81
C GLU A 601 7.89 -5.13 -2.94
N GLN A 602 7.71 -4.60 -4.15
CA GLN A 602 6.79 -3.49 -4.40
C GLN A 602 5.35 -3.90 -4.10
N PHE A 603 4.97 -5.11 -4.47
CA PHE A 603 3.69 -5.71 -4.16
C PHE A 603 3.44 -5.76 -2.65
N GLU A 604 4.41 -6.19 -1.87
CA GLU A 604 4.33 -6.24 -0.41
C GLU A 604 4.27 -4.86 0.25
N GLN A 605 4.86 -3.83 -0.35
CA GLN A 605 4.67 -2.43 0.08
C GLN A 605 3.25 -1.93 -0.24
N LEU A 606 2.74 -2.24 -1.43
CA LEU A 606 1.37 -1.92 -1.83
C LEU A 606 0.34 -2.62 -0.94
N LEU A 607 0.62 -3.87 -0.52
CA LEU A 607 -0.22 -4.56 0.46
C LEU A 607 -0.30 -3.79 1.78
N ARG A 608 0.83 -3.29 2.28
CA ARG A 608 0.88 -2.49 3.54
C ARG A 608 0.17 -1.14 3.43
N ALA A 609 0.08 -0.56 2.23
CA ALA A 609 -0.57 0.72 2.01
C ALA A 609 -2.10 0.66 2.15
N ASP A 610 -2.73 -0.50 1.91
CA ASP A 610 -4.18 -0.67 1.99
C ASP A 610 -4.58 -1.53 3.20
N ARG A 611 -5.32 -0.92 4.13
CA ARG A 611 -5.78 -1.57 5.38
C ARG A 611 -6.64 -2.80 5.15
N ARG A 612 -7.26 -2.97 3.97
CA ARG A 612 -8.06 -4.17 3.64
C ARG A 612 -7.21 -5.41 3.47
N ASN A 613 -5.91 -5.25 3.22
CA ASN A 613 -4.94 -6.34 3.21
C ASN A 613 -4.38 -6.66 4.59
N ALA A 614 -4.95 -6.12 5.67
CA ALA A 614 -4.49 -6.37 7.03
C ALA A 614 -4.29 -7.87 7.32
N TYR A 615 -5.16 -8.70 6.75
CA TYR A 615 -5.05 -10.16 6.80
C TYR A 615 -3.68 -10.70 6.37
N TYR A 616 -3.07 -10.14 5.33
CA TYR A 616 -1.75 -10.51 4.84
C TYR A 616 -0.63 -9.82 5.62
N THR A 617 -0.77 -8.52 5.89
CA THR A 617 0.28 -7.72 6.54
C THR A 617 0.54 -8.13 7.99
N GLU A 618 -0.46 -8.74 8.63
CA GLU A 618 -0.37 -9.29 9.99
C GLU A 618 0.67 -10.41 10.14
N PHE A 619 1.04 -11.06 9.03
CA PHE A 619 2.02 -12.16 9.00
C PHE A 619 3.20 -11.90 8.05
N LEU A 620 3.21 -10.75 7.38
CA LEU A 620 4.21 -10.43 6.36
C LEU A 620 5.54 -10.03 7.03
N PRO A 621 6.68 -10.67 6.68
CA PRO A 621 7.99 -10.30 7.22
C PRO A 621 8.56 -9.04 6.54
N ILE A 622 9.52 -8.40 7.20
CA ILE A 622 10.42 -7.42 6.59
C ILE A 622 11.75 -8.13 6.26
N ASP A 623 12.38 -7.74 5.15
CA ASP A 623 13.73 -8.21 4.81
C ASP A 623 14.75 -7.63 5.79
N PRO A 624 15.46 -8.47 6.59
CA PRO A 624 16.43 -7.98 7.57
C PRO A 624 17.60 -7.19 6.96
N ASP A 625 17.95 -7.44 5.70
CA ASP A 625 19.07 -6.75 5.03
C ASP A 625 18.72 -5.31 4.62
N LYS A 626 17.42 -4.96 4.67
CA LYS A 626 16.90 -3.63 4.35
C LYS A 626 16.45 -2.85 5.58
N ALA A 627 16.47 -3.48 6.75
CA ALA A 627 16.18 -2.83 8.01
C ALA A 627 17.38 -2.00 8.49
N ASP A 628 17.11 -1.06 9.39
CA ASP A 628 18.14 -0.25 10.02
C ASP A 628 19.12 -1.15 10.81
N GLN A 629 20.41 -1.04 10.51
CA GLN A 629 21.44 -1.89 11.12
C GLN A 629 21.60 -1.59 12.61
N ASP A 630 21.51 -0.32 13.02
CA ASP A 630 21.66 0.10 14.41
C ASP A 630 20.49 -0.44 15.25
N LEU A 631 19.27 -0.44 14.68
CA LEU A 631 18.12 -1.11 15.29
C LEU A 631 18.36 -2.62 15.49
N ARG A 632 18.91 -3.31 14.47
CA ARG A 632 19.18 -4.75 14.57
C ARG A 632 20.18 -5.03 15.67
N ASP A 633 21.29 -4.29 15.70
CA ASP A 633 22.34 -4.44 16.70
C ASP A 633 21.81 -4.23 18.12
N VAL A 634 21.01 -3.18 18.34
CA VAL A 634 20.40 -2.91 19.64
C VAL A 634 19.41 -4.02 20.03
N LEU A 635 18.60 -4.54 19.11
CA LEU A 635 17.69 -5.65 19.41
C LEU A 635 18.45 -6.94 19.76
N THR A 636 19.50 -7.29 19.02
CA THR A 636 20.15 -8.61 19.12
C THR A 636 21.26 -8.67 20.16
N HIS A 637 21.90 -7.54 20.46
CA HIS A 637 23.08 -7.47 21.33
C HIS A 637 22.87 -6.60 22.58
N GLY A 638 21.87 -5.71 22.58
CA GLY A 638 21.50 -4.91 23.75
C GLY A 638 20.25 -5.45 24.44
N LEU A 639 19.10 -5.21 23.81
CA LEU A 639 17.78 -5.35 24.42
C LEU A 639 17.36 -6.81 24.70
N MET A 640 17.62 -7.74 23.78
CA MET A 640 17.11 -9.12 23.88
C MET A 640 18.20 -10.12 24.23
N ASP A 641 18.03 -10.82 25.34
CA ASP A 641 18.90 -11.93 25.72
C ASP A 641 18.53 -13.24 24.99
N GLU A 642 19.29 -14.32 25.22
CA GLU A 642 19.02 -15.61 24.60
C GLU A 642 17.69 -16.24 25.03
N ALA A 643 17.19 -15.93 26.24
CA ALA A 643 15.90 -16.42 26.69
C ALA A 643 14.75 -15.70 25.96
N ASP A 644 14.89 -14.39 25.75
CA ASP A 644 13.95 -13.57 25.00
C ASP A 644 13.89 -13.98 23.53
N LYS A 645 15.04 -14.18 22.89
CA LYS A 645 15.14 -14.67 21.50
C LYS A 645 14.45 -16.03 21.34
N LYS A 646 14.62 -16.94 22.30
CA LYS A 646 13.95 -18.25 22.32
C LYS A 646 12.45 -18.12 22.53
N GLN A 647 12.02 -17.21 23.40
CA GLN A 647 10.60 -16.95 23.64
C GLN A 647 9.91 -16.39 22.39
N VAL A 648 10.51 -15.41 21.71
CA VAL A 648 10.00 -14.85 20.45
C VAL A 648 10.00 -15.90 19.34
N SER A 649 11.06 -16.71 19.23
CA SER A 649 11.10 -17.83 18.28
C SER A 649 9.97 -18.84 18.52
N THR A 650 9.63 -19.10 19.79
CA THR A 650 8.49 -19.98 20.16
C THR A 650 7.15 -19.36 19.77
N LEU A 651 6.97 -18.05 20.01
CA LEU A 651 5.77 -17.31 19.59
C LEU A 651 5.59 -17.37 18.06
N LEU A 652 6.67 -17.11 17.31
CA LEU A 652 6.69 -17.19 15.85
C LEU A 652 6.41 -18.60 15.34
N GLN A 653 7.03 -19.62 15.92
CA GLN A 653 6.80 -21.02 15.58
C GLN A 653 5.35 -21.45 15.84
N SER A 654 4.71 -20.91 16.88
CA SER A 654 3.30 -21.17 17.19
C SER A 654 2.31 -20.45 16.27
N GLY A 655 2.79 -19.70 15.28
CA GLY A 655 1.95 -19.02 14.30
C GLY A 655 1.31 -17.73 14.79
N ARG A 656 1.88 -17.10 15.83
CA ARG A 656 1.44 -15.80 16.33
C ARG A 656 1.62 -14.72 15.30
N SER A 657 0.75 -13.73 15.33
CA SER A 657 0.74 -12.55 14.46
C SER A 657 1.79 -11.51 14.83
N ASN A 658 2.09 -10.58 13.91
CA ASN A 658 2.97 -9.44 14.18
C ASN A 658 2.43 -8.55 15.31
N SER A 659 1.11 -8.35 15.41
CA SER A 659 0.52 -7.57 16.50
C SER A 659 0.67 -8.26 17.86
N GLU A 660 0.58 -9.60 17.91
CA GLU A 660 0.81 -10.34 19.15
C GLU A 660 2.27 -10.28 19.61
N ILE A 661 3.22 -10.29 18.66
CA ILE A 661 4.65 -10.12 18.95
C ILE A 661 4.92 -8.70 19.43
N ALA A 662 4.36 -7.69 18.76
CA ALA A 662 4.45 -6.28 19.18
C ALA A 662 3.89 -6.07 20.59
N TYR A 663 2.76 -6.70 20.90
CA TYR A 663 2.18 -6.66 22.24
C TYR A 663 3.06 -7.34 23.28
N TRP A 664 3.69 -8.47 22.94
CA TRP A 664 4.67 -9.09 23.83
C TRP A 664 5.85 -8.16 24.11
N LEU A 665 6.42 -7.52 23.08
CA LEU A 665 7.51 -6.55 23.21
C LEU A 665 7.15 -5.37 24.11
N SER A 666 5.95 -4.79 23.93
CA SER A 666 5.48 -3.67 24.76
C SER A 666 5.43 -3.95 26.27
N ARG A 667 5.26 -5.23 26.63
CA ARG A 667 5.19 -5.68 28.03
C ARG A 667 6.50 -6.21 28.56
N ALA A 668 7.32 -6.79 27.69
CA ALA A 668 8.65 -7.28 28.03
C ALA A 668 9.61 -6.10 28.28
N TYR A 669 9.49 -5.04 27.46
CA TYR A 669 10.40 -3.91 27.48
C TYR A 669 9.62 -2.59 27.65
N SER A 670 9.41 -2.19 28.91
CA SER A 670 8.82 -0.90 29.26
C SER A 670 9.71 -0.16 30.27
N GLY A 671 10.47 0.83 29.80
CA GLY A 671 11.29 1.68 30.65
C GLY A 671 12.76 1.28 30.78
N GLU A 672 13.27 0.42 29.90
CA GLU A 672 14.72 0.13 29.83
C GLU A 672 15.46 1.35 29.28
N ILE A 673 16.60 1.69 29.88
CA ILE A 673 17.51 2.73 29.40
C ILE A 673 18.92 2.20 29.55
N GLU A 674 19.59 1.98 28.43
CA GLU A 674 20.94 1.43 28.39
C GLU A 674 21.75 2.02 27.23
N THR A 675 23.06 1.75 27.28
CA THR A 675 24.02 2.17 26.27
C THR A 675 24.69 0.93 25.71
N LEU A 676 24.70 0.79 24.38
CA LEU A 676 25.33 -0.32 23.65
C LEU A 676 26.39 0.20 22.68
N ASN A 677 27.54 -0.49 22.59
CA ASN A 677 28.47 -0.27 21.49
C ASN A 677 28.02 -1.08 20.28
N LEU A 678 27.71 -0.40 19.18
CA LEU A 678 27.27 -1.00 17.92
C LEU A 678 28.43 -1.70 17.20
N GLU A 679 28.12 -2.60 16.27
CA GLU A 679 29.14 -3.28 15.47
C GLU A 679 29.91 -2.31 14.55
N THR A 680 29.30 -1.17 14.24
CA THR A 680 29.90 -0.06 13.47
C THR A 680 31.05 0.64 14.22
N GLY A 681 31.15 0.45 15.54
CA GLY A 681 32.10 1.13 16.42
C GLY A 681 31.56 2.42 17.06
N ASP A 682 30.32 2.79 16.73
CA ASP A 682 29.57 3.89 17.34
C ASP A 682 28.86 3.42 18.63
N THR A 683 28.36 4.37 19.42
CA THR A 683 27.64 4.08 20.67
C THR A 683 26.16 4.43 20.50
N ALA A 684 25.25 3.56 20.92
CA ALA A 684 23.82 3.81 20.91
C ALA A 684 23.25 3.84 22.32
N ASP A 685 22.74 5.00 22.73
CA ASP A 685 21.90 5.12 23.91
C ASP A 685 20.46 4.79 23.49
N TYR A 686 19.90 3.73 24.05
CA TYR A 686 18.55 3.31 23.72
C TYR A 686 17.63 3.36 24.94
N ARG A 687 16.39 3.80 24.71
CA ARG A 687 15.33 3.79 25.71
C ARG A 687 14.08 3.10 25.17
N THR A 688 13.43 2.29 26.00
CA THR A 688 12.18 1.62 25.63
C THR A 688 10.99 2.19 26.38
N THR A 689 9.84 2.17 25.72
CA THR A 689 8.54 2.62 26.23
C THR A 689 7.49 1.58 25.89
N ALA A 690 6.29 1.71 26.47
CA ALA A 690 5.17 0.83 26.13
C ALA A 690 4.78 0.85 24.63
N GLN A 691 5.08 1.93 23.89
CA GLN A 691 4.73 2.04 22.46
C GLN A 691 5.86 1.66 21.50
N GLY A 692 7.11 1.72 21.94
CA GLY A 692 8.26 1.52 21.06
C GLY A 692 9.59 1.84 21.74
N MET A 693 10.66 1.91 20.96
CA MET A 693 11.99 2.22 21.44
C MET A 693 12.60 3.40 20.67
N GLU A 694 13.43 4.16 21.38
CA GLU A 694 14.18 5.28 20.83
C GLU A 694 15.68 4.99 20.93
N LEU A 695 16.41 5.29 19.87
CA LEU A 695 17.86 5.10 19.77
C LEU A 695 18.49 6.47 19.48
N GLU A 696 19.46 6.85 20.29
CA GLU A 696 20.36 7.98 20.05
C GLU A 696 21.75 7.44 19.72
N VAL A 697 22.14 7.54 18.46
CA VAL A 697 23.44 7.06 17.97
C VAL A 697 24.47 8.17 18.07
N LEU A 698 25.62 7.87 18.65
CA LEU A 698 26.72 8.77 18.98
C LEU A 698 28.00 8.24 18.34
N ASP A 699 28.80 9.13 17.75
CA ASP A 699 30.14 8.75 17.31
C ASP A 699 31.11 8.55 18.48
N ALA A 700 32.34 8.12 18.18
CA ALA A 700 33.39 7.92 19.17
C ALA A 700 33.79 9.18 19.97
N GLU A 701 33.33 10.38 19.59
CA GLU A 701 33.54 11.65 20.29
C GLU A 701 32.28 12.08 21.09
N GLU A 702 31.33 11.17 21.31
CA GLU A 702 30.02 11.42 21.94
C GLU A 702 29.16 12.45 21.20
N LYS A 703 29.39 12.62 19.90
CA LYS A 703 28.60 13.53 19.08
C LYS A 703 27.43 12.79 18.46
N ARG A 704 26.23 13.33 18.70
CA ARG A 704 24.97 12.80 18.17
C ARG A 704 24.97 12.73 16.63
N LEU A 705 24.81 11.51 16.11
CA LEU A 705 24.65 11.18 14.70
C LEU A 705 23.17 11.09 14.29
N ALA A 706 22.34 10.39 15.07
CA ALA A 706 20.93 10.18 14.76
C ALA A 706 20.08 10.01 16.02
N VAL A 707 18.78 10.36 15.92
CA VAL A 707 17.76 10.04 16.92
C VAL A 707 16.61 9.36 16.17
N LEU A 708 16.40 8.08 16.45
CA LEU A 708 15.46 7.22 15.76
C LEU A 708 14.40 6.72 16.74
N TYR A 709 13.15 6.62 16.30
CA TYR A 709 12.06 6.04 17.08
C TYR A 709 11.39 4.94 16.27
N PHE A 710 11.27 3.76 16.86
CA PHE A 710 10.67 2.58 16.23
C PHE A 710 9.53 2.07 17.07
N ARG A 711 8.36 1.89 16.46
CA ARG A 711 7.21 1.31 17.14
C ARG A 711 7.31 -0.20 17.22
N TRP A 712 6.72 -0.80 18.26
CA TRP A 712 6.75 -2.27 18.39
C TRP A 712 6.07 -3.01 17.23
N ASP A 713 5.11 -2.38 16.55
CA ASP A 713 4.47 -2.96 15.35
C ASP A 713 5.30 -2.83 14.06
N GLU A 714 6.36 -2.02 14.06
CA GLU A 714 7.37 -1.96 13.00
C GLU A 714 8.53 -2.95 13.27
N VAL A 715 8.83 -3.20 14.56
CA VAL A 715 9.85 -4.15 15.00
C VAL A 715 9.39 -5.61 14.83
N ALA A 716 8.13 -5.93 15.11
CA ALA A 716 7.64 -7.31 15.03
C ALA A 716 7.79 -7.99 13.65
N PRO A 717 7.49 -7.33 12.51
CA PRO A 717 7.76 -7.88 11.18
C PRO A 717 9.25 -8.14 10.87
N LEU A 718 10.16 -7.34 11.45
CA LEU A 718 11.60 -7.53 11.34
C LEU A 718 12.05 -8.80 12.08
N LEU A 719 11.60 -9.00 13.32
CA LEU A 719 11.86 -10.23 14.09
C LEU A 719 11.35 -11.48 13.37
N ARG A 720 10.19 -11.39 12.71
CA ARG A 720 9.67 -12.48 11.85
C ARG A 720 10.61 -12.76 10.67
N GLY A 721 11.12 -11.73 10.02
CA GLY A 721 12.09 -11.87 8.92
C GLY A 721 13.40 -12.51 9.36
N MET A 722 13.91 -12.13 10.53
CA MET A 722 15.12 -12.69 11.13
C MET A 722 14.92 -14.17 11.48
N TYR A 723 13.78 -14.54 12.09
CA TYR A 723 13.41 -15.94 12.35
C TYR A 723 13.29 -16.77 11.07
N ALA A 724 12.65 -16.23 10.03
CA ALA A 724 12.47 -16.93 8.75
C ALA A 724 13.82 -17.25 8.07
N ARG A 725 14.85 -16.41 8.27
CA ARG A 725 16.20 -16.59 7.75
C ARG A 725 17.19 -17.23 8.73
N GLN A 726 16.75 -17.54 9.95
CA GLN A 726 17.59 -18.10 11.03
C GLN A 726 18.78 -17.20 11.40
N LEU A 727 18.56 -15.88 11.48
CA LEU A 727 19.58 -14.89 11.78
C LEU A 727 19.63 -14.52 13.27
N ASP A 728 20.82 -14.12 13.74
CA ASP A 728 21.06 -13.43 15.02
C ASP A 728 20.50 -14.13 16.28
N GLY A 729 20.38 -15.47 16.23
CA GLY A 729 19.90 -16.32 17.33
C GLY A 729 18.41 -16.68 17.25
N PHE A 730 17.66 -16.12 16.29
CA PHE A 730 16.25 -16.45 16.06
C PHE A 730 16.12 -17.65 15.12
N GLY A 731 15.82 -18.85 15.63
CA GLY A 731 15.72 -20.05 14.80
C GLY A 731 14.95 -21.20 15.44
N GLN A 732 14.72 -22.27 14.68
CA GLN A 732 14.17 -23.50 15.24
C GLN A 732 15.31 -24.29 15.90
N GLU A 733 15.18 -24.62 17.19
CA GLU A 733 15.98 -25.68 17.80
C GLU A 733 15.68 -26.96 17.00
N ARG A 734 16.60 -27.37 16.14
CA ARG A 734 16.56 -28.73 15.59
C ARG A 734 16.54 -29.67 16.79
N PRO A 735 15.58 -30.62 16.89
CA PRO A 735 15.84 -31.79 17.73
C PRO A 735 17.19 -32.36 17.26
N GLU A 736 18.02 -32.77 18.22
CA GLU A 736 19.36 -33.35 17.97
C GLU A 736 19.36 -34.20 16.69
N PRO A 737 20.42 -34.11 15.86
CA PRO A 737 20.49 -34.93 14.67
C PRO A 737 20.38 -36.39 15.12
N ALA A 738 19.28 -37.05 14.74
CA ALA A 738 19.30 -38.48 14.62
C ALA A 738 20.49 -38.78 13.71
N VAL A 739 21.53 -39.34 14.32
CA VAL A 739 22.80 -39.78 13.73
C VAL A 739 22.67 -40.02 12.24
N GLU A 740 23.47 -39.28 11.45
CA GLU A 740 23.65 -39.54 10.02
C GLU A 740 23.71 -41.05 9.78
N SER A 741 22.69 -41.58 9.12
CA SER A 741 22.83 -42.86 8.47
C SER A 741 23.79 -42.61 7.31
N PRO A 742 24.93 -43.31 7.22
CA PRO A 742 25.90 -43.04 6.16
C PRO A 742 25.19 -43.24 4.82
N THR A 743 25.22 -42.20 3.98
CA THR A 743 24.86 -42.31 2.57
C THR A 743 25.82 -43.29 1.92
N PHE A 744 25.36 -44.52 1.71
CA PHE A 744 26.01 -45.45 0.81
C PHE A 744 25.76 -44.97 -0.62
N HIS A 745 26.82 -44.86 -1.42
CA HIS A 745 26.66 -44.65 -2.85
C HIS A 745 26.44 -46.01 -3.51
N SER A 746 25.35 -46.18 -4.23
CA SER A 746 25.04 -47.41 -4.95
C SER A 746 25.50 -47.31 -6.41
N GLU A 747 26.21 -48.33 -6.87
CA GLU A 747 26.52 -48.52 -8.30
C GLU A 747 25.70 -49.70 -8.83
N THR A 748 24.97 -49.49 -9.94
CA THR A 748 24.17 -50.54 -10.57
C THR A 748 25.09 -51.59 -11.20
N VAL A 749 25.10 -52.81 -10.66
CA VAL A 749 25.95 -53.91 -11.13
C VAL A 749 25.27 -54.74 -12.21
N ALA A 750 23.94 -54.90 -12.16
CA ALA A 750 23.17 -55.62 -13.17
C ALA A 750 21.69 -55.22 -13.16
N VAL A 751 21.04 -55.23 -14.33
CA VAL A 751 19.60 -55.02 -14.50
C VAL A 751 18.98 -56.23 -15.19
N TYR A 752 17.94 -56.80 -14.58
CA TYR A 752 17.15 -57.90 -15.12
C TYR A 752 15.74 -57.42 -15.45
N PRO A 753 15.42 -57.22 -16.74
CA PRO A 753 14.10 -56.77 -17.14
C PRO A 753 13.01 -57.79 -16.81
N GLY A 754 11.91 -57.35 -16.21
CA GLY A 754 10.80 -58.18 -15.72
C GLY A 754 10.11 -58.91 -16.88
N ASP A 755 9.93 -58.22 -18.00
CA ASP A 755 9.28 -58.73 -19.22
C ASP A 755 9.98 -59.95 -19.82
N LYS A 756 11.30 -60.03 -19.65
CA LYS A 756 12.13 -61.12 -20.20
C LYS A 756 12.29 -62.30 -19.23
N ASN A 757 11.98 -62.10 -17.96
CA ASN A 757 12.17 -63.10 -16.89
C ASN A 757 10.86 -63.50 -16.20
N ASN A 758 9.70 -63.10 -16.74
CA ASN A 758 8.37 -63.31 -16.15
C ASN A 758 8.25 -62.78 -14.71
N LEU A 759 8.88 -61.64 -14.43
CA LEU A 759 8.73 -60.92 -13.17
C LEU A 759 7.86 -59.67 -13.39
N PRO A 760 7.03 -59.28 -12.42
CA PRO A 760 6.11 -58.15 -12.57
C PRO A 760 6.79 -56.77 -12.63
N TYR A 761 8.10 -56.71 -12.42
CA TYR A 761 8.92 -55.50 -12.48
C TYR A 761 10.38 -55.87 -12.76
N ASP A 762 11.13 -54.91 -13.29
CA ASP A 762 12.58 -55.02 -13.48
C ASP A 762 13.28 -55.14 -12.13
N VAL A 763 14.26 -56.06 -12.05
CA VAL A 763 15.09 -56.25 -10.86
C VAL A 763 16.47 -55.67 -11.14
N VAL A 764 16.77 -54.55 -10.47
CA VAL A 764 18.08 -53.91 -10.47
C VAL A 764 18.87 -54.39 -9.26
N VAL A 765 20.07 -54.91 -9.48
CA VAL A 765 21.00 -55.30 -8.41
C VAL A 765 22.07 -54.22 -8.29
N GLU A 766 22.08 -53.55 -7.15
CA GLU A 766 23.04 -52.49 -6.84
C GLU A 766 24.03 -52.96 -5.77
N ARG A 767 25.28 -52.51 -5.86
CA ARG A 767 26.31 -52.71 -4.85
C ARG A 767 26.50 -51.40 -4.09
N LEU A 768 26.34 -51.46 -2.78
CA LEU A 768 26.49 -50.32 -1.86
C LEU A 768 27.96 -50.16 -1.45
N HIS A 769 28.48 -48.94 -1.54
CA HIS A 769 29.84 -48.54 -1.14
C HIS A 769 29.83 -47.63 0.08
#